data_AF-A0A7X0KZ14-F1
#
_entry.id   AF-A0A7X0KZ14-F1
#
_cell.length_a   1.000
_cell.length_b   1.000
_cell.length_c   1.000
_cell.angle_alpha   90.00
_cell.angle_beta   90.00
_cell.angle_gamma   90.00
#
_symmetry.space_group_name_H-M   'P 1'
#
loop_
_entity.id
_entity.type
_entity.pdbx_description
1 polymer ?
#
loop_
_entity_poly.entity_id
_entity_poly.type
_entity_poly.pdbx_seq_one_letter_code
_entity_poly.pdbx_strand_id
1 'polypeptide(L)'
;MPLPEHLELLVTDEPMLDLWSVGPWRVPDGLCEEIGARVDKLVADPRYANLTTDRSVNLTTPAPLVVAELILTTEFLFGASTLRTGSHAQLKRHCFGAYHKKGHGPLSGADDWYVSRGEFLPLHWLENVPDLGLALELNRKSLDVLAGIEPLEARRQALIRLFDDPPPALNDMEDTDRAAAWAARADDATVAVLPELAGPIGYLEWVWSGLRPLHEHLLEAAPHKESADDLLVSLLRNAGLDAVPVGFSAVVGEESFRGLLDRFAAQGSGFDRESWTDATGGWLCRALGAGEAEACRRWLDFAARFIGAAHGLPGNALFPEGVWLPVRTFMRQLRQLYAPRRRVVNPVMSTLSSGPSSQSPGDEEGREADAAFGLVGQPDVVAALKEITTSAGDLRLLLAGPDGTGKRDAAREAARLLTDRRVTGDPLWQAGDHYADKTASAATMKMLDAIRDCAGKRVLIIDGLDDLARNEDAGAAALEELHRAIDVRDGLHVVALCEPGGDEVVRGVNPALALRFTTVPTHPFDAEGFAELFRRALDERGARADEGALTAAGELLVRTPPVRNLRNARLAPYLAGLVLAAVRERTEPGEDLLVTSADIPASLGEAKQAADPMAELNALTGLDAVKQEIELVAARVRAGSLRRDAGLSAAPPPALHMVFTGNPGTGKTVVARLVARIFKNLGVLSSGHLVEASRARLVGRYIGQTAPKTREVVQSAVGGVLLIDEAYSLTQSASENDYGPEAIAELLKALEDHRDDLVVIVAGYESEMQRFLTANPGLASRFPTSIRFPDFTDAELVEIFTGQAAAAGVEPSAAALGKVSELLRRSPRVRSFGNARVMRNLCERAVALQARRVTALGAPSTDDLAALGPEDIPDVLSGTTRAPSVTDPFAELDALIGLDEVKREVRGLIAEARAADLRRGVGAKPAAPTRHMVFTGNPGTAKTTVARLVADVYAQLGLLSSGHMVEASRADLIAPYLGQTAPRVRAAVERALGGVLFLDEAYALASDAYGQEAIATLIQLMEEYRGDLVVIAAGYEREMRRFLAANSGLESRFPKRIAFPDYTDGELAEIFQCLAAAEGFTLAPDVPGRLRALLRSSARGPSFGNGRLMRNLLDAAIASQAQRITAGDRPDDAEITTLRAADLRPVTPETRSKNVGLYL
;
A
#
# COMPACT_ATOMS: atom_id res chain seq x y z
N MET A 1 35.37 -13.90 -14.38
CA MET A 1 34.56 -15.12 -14.26
C MET A 1 33.11 -14.69 -14.12
N PRO A 2 32.16 -15.34 -14.79
CA PRO A 2 30.75 -15.10 -14.51
C PRO A 2 30.45 -15.51 -13.07
N LEU A 3 29.48 -14.84 -12.45
CA LEU A 3 28.91 -15.27 -11.19
C LEU A 3 28.16 -16.60 -11.44
N PRO A 4 28.13 -17.57 -10.51
CA PRO A 4 27.26 -18.73 -10.66
C PRO A 4 25.80 -18.34 -10.93
N GLU A 5 25.10 -19.11 -11.76
CA GLU A 5 23.73 -18.81 -12.22
C GLU A 5 22.77 -18.52 -11.05
N HIS A 6 22.85 -19.33 -9.99
CA HIS A 6 22.02 -19.18 -8.79
C HIS A 6 22.31 -17.91 -7.99
N LEU A 7 23.38 -17.17 -8.31
CA LEU A 7 23.75 -15.91 -7.68
C LEU A 7 23.51 -14.69 -8.55
N GLU A 8 23.19 -14.84 -9.85
CA GLU A 8 23.09 -13.72 -10.80
C GLU A 8 22.10 -12.65 -10.34
N LEU A 9 21.05 -13.03 -9.63
CA LEU A 9 20.07 -12.11 -9.08
C LEU A 9 20.72 -11.02 -8.19
N LEU A 10 21.84 -11.31 -7.52
CA LEU A 10 22.57 -10.36 -6.65
C LEU A 10 23.10 -9.13 -7.38
N VAL A 11 23.29 -9.20 -8.70
CA VAL A 11 23.77 -8.08 -9.52
C VAL A 11 22.68 -7.38 -10.32
N THR A 12 21.42 -7.79 -10.12
CA THR A 12 20.24 -7.16 -10.70
C THR A 12 19.62 -6.14 -9.74
N ASP A 13 18.65 -5.37 -10.24
CA ASP A 13 17.82 -4.46 -9.43
C ASP A 13 16.41 -5.04 -9.21
N GLU A 14 16.24 -6.35 -9.39
CA GLU A 14 14.95 -7.01 -9.27
C GLU A 14 14.50 -7.20 -7.80
N PRO A 15 13.18 -7.24 -7.53
CA PRO A 15 12.65 -7.57 -6.22
C PRO A 15 13.17 -8.94 -5.73
N MET A 16 13.93 -8.91 -4.64
CA MET A 16 14.56 -10.11 -4.11
C MET A 16 14.65 -10.11 -2.58
N LEU A 17 14.57 -11.32 -2.02
CA LEU A 17 14.93 -11.68 -0.65
C LEU A 17 16.11 -12.63 -0.74
N ASP A 18 17.24 -12.23 -0.18
CA ASP A 18 18.45 -13.05 -0.16
C ASP A 18 18.76 -13.52 1.25
N LEU A 19 18.41 -14.78 1.52
CA LEU A 19 18.70 -15.46 2.77
C LEU A 19 19.96 -16.30 2.57
N TRP A 20 21.07 -15.94 3.23
CA TRP A 20 22.39 -16.48 2.86
C TRP A 20 22.56 -17.97 3.13
N SER A 21 21.68 -18.58 3.93
CA SER A 21 21.60 -20.03 4.12
C SER A 21 20.95 -20.79 2.96
N VAL A 22 20.28 -20.09 2.05
CA VAL A 22 19.57 -20.68 0.90
C VAL A 22 20.06 -20.10 -0.41
N GLY A 23 20.13 -18.77 -0.51
CA GLY A 23 20.52 -18.03 -1.70
C GLY A 23 19.54 -16.90 -2.02
N PRO A 24 19.82 -16.16 -3.10
CA PRO A 24 18.98 -15.06 -3.54
C PRO A 24 17.73 -15.60 -4.23
N TRP A 25 16.57 -15.14 -3.77
CA TRP A 25 15.28 -15.54 -4.32
C TRP A 25 14.51 -14.33 -4.82
N ARG A 26 13.96 -14.45 -6.03
CA ARG A 26 13.14 -13.42 -6.65
C ARG A 26 11.76 -13.43 -5.99
N VAL A 27 11.34 -12.30 -5.44
CA VAL A 27 10.02 -12.18 -4.82
C VAL A 27 8.96 -12.05 -5.92
N PRO A 28 7.97 -12.95 -6.00
CA PRO A 28 6.89 -12.84 -6.98
C PRO A 28 6.03 -11.58 -6.75
N ASP A 29 5.61 -10.94 -7.85
CA ASP A 29 4.72 -9.79 -7.81
C ASP A 29 3.39 -10.16 -7.11
N GLY A 30 2.96 -9.36 -6.14
CA GLY A 30 1.69 -9.58 -5.43
C GLY A 30 1.76 -10.55 -4.22
N LEU A 31 2.90 -11.21 -3.98
CA LEU A 31 3.00 -12.22 -2.93
C LEU A 31 2.82 -11.63 -1.52
N CYS A 32 3.37 -10.45 -1.23
CA CYS A 32 3.20 -9.85 0.10
C CYS A 32 1.75 -9.40 0.34
N GLU A 33 1.03 -8.96 -0.69
CA GLU A 33 -0.39 -8.66 -0.62
C GLU A 33 -1.21 -9.92 -0.35
N GLU A 34 -0.88 -11.03 -1.01
CA GLU A 34 -1.53 -12.32 -0.75
C GLU A 34 -1.30 -12.82 0.68
N ILE A 35 -0.06 -12.74 1.16
CA ILE A 35 0.29 -13.08 2.55
C ILE A 35 -0.45 -12.16 3.51
N GLY A 36 -0.49 -10.85 3.23
CA GLY A 36 -1.26 -9.88 4.02
C GLY A 36 -2.74 -10.26 4.13
N ALA A 37 -3.38 -10.63 3.01
CA ALA A 37 -4.77 -11.08 3.02
C ALA A 37 -4.98 -12.38 3.83
N ARG A 38 -4.01 -13.31 3.82
CA ARG A 38 -4.05 -14.52 4.66
C ARG A 38 -3.89 -14.17 6.14
N VAL A 39 -3.05 -13.20 6.50
CA VAL A 39 -2.93 -12.67 7.87
C VAL A 39 -4.25 -12.03 8.29
N ASP A 40 -4.87 -11.21 7.45
CA ASP A 40 -6.14 -10.56 7.74
C ASP A 40 -7.25 -11.59 7.99
N LYS A 41 -7.29 -12.65 7.18
CA LYS A 41 -8.20 -13.78 7.39
C LYS A 41 -7.91 -14.50 8.70
N LEU A 42 -6.64 -14.68 9.05
CA LEU A 42 -6.25 -15.26 10.33
C LEU A 42 -6.80 -14.36 11.43
N VAL A 43 -6.43 -13.08 11.51
CA VAL A 43 -6.87 -12.12 12.53
C VAL A 43 -8.40 -12.03 12.66
N ALA A 44 -9.13 -12.15 11.55
CA ALA A 44 -10.59 -12.05 11.53
C ALA A 44 -11.35 -13.32 11.98
N ASP A 45 -10.67 -14.45 12.26
CA ASP A 45 -11.35 -15.66 12.74
C ASP A 45 -12.01 -15.39 14.12
N PRO A 46 -13.34 -15.57 14.24
CA PRO A 46 -14.09 -15.25 15.45
C PRO A 46 -13.60 -15.95 16.71
N ARG A 47 -12.95 -17.13 16.58
CA ARG A 47 -12.47 -17.91 17.72
C ARG A 47 -11.32 -17.22 18.46
N TYR A 48 -10.66 -16.26 17.83
CA TYR A 48 -9.51 -15.56 18.42
C TYR A 48 -9.37 -14.08 18.04
N ALA A 49 -10.33 -13.48 17.32
CA ALA A 49 -10.36 -12.05 17.02
C ALA A 49 -10.28 -11.14 18.27
N ASN A 50 -10.64 -11.66 19.44
CA ASN A 50 -10.57 -10.95 20.73
C ASN A 50 -9.26 -11.18 21.50
N LEU A 51 -8.34 -12.00 20.97
CA LEU A 51 -7.05 -12.29 21.58
C LEU A 51 -6.03 -11.23 21.15
N THR A 52 -5.87 -10.19 21.98
CA THR A 52 -5.01 -9.04 21.69
C THR A 52 -4.07 -8.69 22.85
N THR A 53 -3.00 -7.94 22.55
CA THR A 53 -2.05 -7.42 23.53
C THR A 53 -1.69 -5.97 23.28
N ASP A 54 -1.49 -5.21 24.36
CA ASP A 54 -0.92 -3.87 24.33
C ASP A 54 0.59 -3.87 24.64
N ARG A 55 1.17 -5.03 24.95
CA ARG A 55 2.59 -5.17 25.32
C ARG A 55 3.54 -5.02 24.12
N SER A 56 3.04 -5.12 22.89
CA SER A 56 3.89 -5.06 21.70
C SER A 56 4.38 -3.63 21.43
N VAL A 57 5.70 -3.45 21.44
CA VAL A 57 6.34 -2.17 21.12
C VAL A 57 6.30 -1.85 19.61
N ASN A 58 6.20 -2.87 18.74
CA ASN A 58 6.37 -2.74 17.29
C ASN A 58 5.05 -2.84 16.48
N LEU A 59 3.98 -3.38 17.08
CA LEU A 59 2.67 -3.57 16.44
C LEU A 59 1.64 -2.52 16.90
N THR A 60 0.72 -2.15 16.02
CA THR A 60 -0.40 -1.25 16.33
C THR A 60 -1.27 -1.88 17.42
N THR A 61 -1.46 -1.15 18.53
CA THR A 61 -2.17 -1.64 19.71
C THR A 61 -3.65 -1.25 19.70
N PRO A 62 -4.58 -2.14 20.08
CA PRO A 62 -4.34 -3.50 20.57
C PRO A 62 -3.91 -4.44 19.44
N ALA A 63 -2.78 -5.13 19.62
CA ALA A 63 -2.18 -5.97 18.58
C ALA A 63 -2.74 -7.39 18.68
N PRO A 64 -3.21 -8.02 17.59
CA PRO A 64 -3.63 -9.40 17.63
C PRO A 64 -2.49 -10.32 18.10
N LEU A 65 -2.75 -11.15 19.11
CA LEU A 65 -1.74 -12.07 19.67
C LEU A 65 -1.19 -13.00 18.59
N VAL A 66 -2.02 -13.41 17.65
CA VAL A 66 -1.62 -14.26 16.51
C VAL A 66 -0.63 -13.57 15.57
N VAL A 67 -0.71 -12.24 15.39
CA VAL A 67 0.25 -11.48 14.58
C VAL A 67 1.57 -11.32 15.34
N ALA A 68 1.51 -11.13 16.66
CA ALA A 68 2.70 -11.09 17.51
C ALA A 68 3.46 -12.43 17.48
N GLU A 69 2.72 -13.55 17.56
CA GLU A 69 3.27 -14.90 17.42
C GLU A 69 3.86 -15.12 16.02
N LEU A 70 3.12 -14.77 14.95
CA LEU A 70 3.56 -14.92 13.57
C LEU A 70 4.89 -14.21 13.29
N ILE A 71 5.13 -13.04 13.91
CA ILE A 71 6.41 -12.33 13.78
C ILE A 71 7.55 -13.12 14.41
N LEU A 72 7.34 -13.71 15.60
CA LEU A 72 8.35 -14.57 16.24
C LEU A 72 8.63 -15.81 15.40
N THR A 73 7.57 -16.48 14.92
CA THR A 73 7.69 -17.64 14.03
C THR A 73 8.47 -17.30 12.76
N THR A 74 8.18 -16.15 12.14
CA THR A 74 8.89 -15.69 10.94
C THR A 74 10.38 -15.41 11.22
N GLU A 75 10.70 -14.81 12.37
CA GLU A 75 12.09 -14.59 12.80
C GLU A 75 12.85 -15.90 13.04
N PHE A 76 12.20 -16.91 13.62
CA PHE A 76 12.75 -18.25 13.76
C PHE A 76 12.96 -18.94 12.41
N LEU A 77 12.04 -18.78 11.46
CA LEU A 77 12.14 -19.38 10.13
C LEU A 77 13.33 -18.84 9.31
N PHE A 78 13.75 -17.60 9.52
CA PHE A 78 14.99 -17.10 8.92
C PHE A 78 16.26 -17.75 9.50
N GLY A 79 16.18 -18.33 10.70
CA GLY A 79 17.27 -18.97 11.41
C GLY A 79 18.12 -18.05 12.26
N ALA A 80 18.64 -18.59 13.36
CA ALA A 80 19.34 -17.83 14.41
C ALA A 80 20.62 -17.17 13.90
N SER A 81 20.67 -15.85 13.97
CA SER A 81 21.81 -15.03 13.54
C SER A 81 22.20 -15.19 12.05
N THR A 82 21.24 -15.57 11.19
CA THR A 82 21.43 -15.67 9.73
C THR A 82 21.46 -14.29 9.07
N LEU A 83 22.36 -14.10 8.09
CA LEU A 83 22.44 -12.90 7.26
C LEU A 83 21.33 -12.86 6.19
N ARG A 84 20.76 -11.67 6.03
CA ARG A 84 19.72 -11.38 5.03
C ARG A 84 19.99 -10.06 4.31
N THR A 85 19.84 -10.06 2.99
CA THR A 85 20.05 -8.89 2.12
C THR A 85 18.97 -8.80 1.03
N GLY A 86 19.00 -7.72 0.24
CA GLY A 86 18.10 -7.48 -0.87
C GLY A 86 16.88 -6.62 -0.51
N SER A 87 16.17 -6.15 -1.54
CA SER A 87 15.04 -5.20 -1.43
C SER A 87 13.95 -5.61 -0.41
N HIS A 88 13.72 -6.92 -0.23
CA HIS A 88 12.70 -7.48 0.65
C HIS A 88 13.29 -8.12 1.92
N ALA A 89 14.52 -7.79 2.29
CA ALA A 89 15.18 -8.34 3.50
C ALA A 89 14.37 -8.08 4.79
N GLN A 90 13.58 -7.00 4.84
CA GLN A 90 12.62 -6.70 5.90
C GLN A 90 11.21 -7.27 5.61
N LEU A 91 11.11 -8.53 5.18
CA LEU A 91 9.86 -9.19 4.77
C LEU A 91 8.66 -8.93 5.70
N LYS A 92 8.87 -8.98 7.02
CA LYS A 92 7.83 -8.72 8.02
C LYS A 92 7.20 -7.31 7.92
N ARG A 93 7.96 -6.30 7.52
CA ARG A 93 7.45 -4.94 7.33
C ARG A 93 6.70 -4.78 6.01
N HIS A 94 7.05 -5.56 5.00
CA HIS A 94 6.39 -5.53 3.70
C HIS A 94 5.07 -6.30 3.76
N CYS A 95 5.10 -7.55 4.24
CA CYS A 95 3.93 -8.42 4.23
C CYS A 95 3.00 -8.22 5.44
N PHE A 96 3.48 -7.70 6.59
CA PHE A 96 2.65 -7.45 7.79
C PHE A 96 2.51 -5.96 8.12
N GLY A 97 2.78 -5.07 7.15
CA GLY A 97 2.86 -3.63 7.36
C GLY A 97 1.59 -2.99 7.94
N ALA A 98 0.41 -3.53 7.62
CA ALA A 98 -0.87 -3.08 8.16
C ALA A 98 -0.96 -3.16 9.69
N TYR A 99 -0.23 -4.11 10.30
CA TYR A 99 -0.22 -4.32 11.75
C TYR A 99 0.96 -3.63 12.45
N HIS A 100 1.93 -3.09 11.72
CA HIS A 100 3.09 -2.40 12.29
C HIS A 100 2.78 -0.93 12.59
N LYS A 101 3.24 -0.42 13.75
CA LYS A 101 3.03 1.01 14.14
C LYS A 101 3.56 2.01 13.11
N LYS A 102 4.62 1.64 12.40
CA LYS A 102 5.28 2.47 11.38
C LYS A 102 4.80 2.16 9.95
N GLY A 103 3.74 1.38 9.80
CA GLY A 103 3.22 0.93 8.51
C GLY A 103 4.23 0.09 7.69
N HIS A 104 3.97 -0.01 6.39
CA HIS A 104 4.89 -0.59 5.42
C HIS A 104 6.21 0.20 5.40
N GLY A 105 7.33 -0.51 5.54
CA GLY A 105 8.66 0.08 5.46
C GLY A 105 9.11 0.28 4.00
N PRO A 106 10.03 1.22 3.72
CA PRO A 106 10.66 1.33 2.41
C PRO A 106 11.44 0.05 2.08
N LEU A 107 11.63 -0.24 0.79
CA LEU A 107 12.51 -1.31 0.35
C LEU A 107 13.94 -1.07 0.82
N SER A 108 14.62 -2.16 1.19
CA SER A 108 16.02 -2.11 1.59
C SER A 108 16.93 -1.80 0.40
N GLY A 109 18.01 -1.06 0.65
CA GLY A 109 19.06 -0.81 -0.34
C GLY A 109 19.81 -2.09 -0.73
N ALA A 110 20.54 -2.04 -1.84
CA ALA A 110 21.29 -3.19 -2.37
C ALA A 110 22.43 -3.68 -1.44
N ASP A 111 22.87 -2.84 -0.51
CA ASP A 111 23.93 -3.12 0.46
C ASP A 111 23.45 -3.03 1.92
N ASP A 112 22.14 -2.92 2.13
CA ASP A 112 21.50 -3.10 3.43
C ASP A 112 21.46 -4.59 3.80
N TRP A 113 21.76 -4.88 5.06
CA TRP A 113 21.80 -6.23 5.59
C TRP A 113 21.21 -6.28 6.99
N TYR A 114 20.67 -7.44 7.34
CA TYR A 114 20.01 -7.70 8.61
C TYR A 114 20.37 -9.08 9.14
N VAL A 115 20.19 -9.26 10.44
CA VAL A 115 20.38 -10.52 11.15
C VAL A 115 19.13 -10.85 11.95
N SER A 116 18.73 -12.12 11.96
CA SER A 116 17.55 -12.59 12.69
C SER A 116 17.89 -12.99 14.11
N ARG A 117 16.98 -12.79 15.07
CA ARG A 117 17.16 -13.31 16.44
C ARG A 117 17.03 -14.83 16.49
N GLY A 118 16.08 -15.39 15.74
CA GLY A 118 15.93 -16.83 15.53
C GLY A 118 15.82 -17.71 16.78
N GLU A 119 15.29 -17.18 17.87
CA GLU A 119 14.96 -17.99 19.07
C GLU A 119 13.68 -18.79 18.83
N PHE A 120 13.69 -20.07 19.23
CA PHE A 120 12.50 -20.92 19.17
C PHE A 120 11.66 -20.71 20.44
N LEU A 121 10.62 -19.90 20.35
CA LEU A 121 9.71 -19.58 21.45
C LEU A 121 8.27 -19.96 21.07
N PRO A 122 7.95 -21.27 20.99
CA PRO A 122 6.63 -21.70 20.58
C PRO A 122 5.58 -21.30 21.62
N LEU A 123 4.48 -20.69 21.16
CA LEU A 123 3.36 -20.23 21.97
C LEU A 123 3.68 -19.04 22.87
N HIS A 124 4.77 -18.30 22.66
CA HIS A 124 5.16 -17.19 23.55
C HIS A 124 4.04 -16.16 23.77
N TRP A 125 3.39 -15.72 22.69
CA TRP A 125 2.26 -14.80 22.79
C TRP A 125 0.93 -15.51 23.03
N LEU A 126 0.89 -16.84 22.89
CA LEU A 126 -0.32 -17.66 23.00
C LEU A 126 -0.38 -18.50 24.30
N GLU A 127 0.58 -18.37 25.19
CA GLU A 127 0.71 -19.18 26.41
C GLU A 127 -0.44 -18.97 27.40
N ASN A 128 -1.02 -17.78 27.40
CA ASN A 128 -2.10 -17.38 28.30
C ASN A 128 -3.49 -17.55 27.66
N VAL A 129 -3.58 -18.22 26.51
CA VAL A 129 -4.86 -18.48 25.87
C VAL A 129 -5.60 -19.58 26.67
N PRO A 130 -6.88 -19.40 27.03
CA PRO A 130 -7.61 -20.33 27.90
C PRO A 130 -7.72 -21.77 27.39
N ASP A 131 -7.52 -21.97 26.08
CA ASP A 131 -7.60 -23.25 25.40
C ASP A 131 -6.27 -23.56 24.70
N LEU A 132 -5.52 -24.51 25.24
CA LEU A 132 -4.26 -24.98 24.67
C LEU A 132 -4.44 -25.57 23.25
N GLY A 133 -5.57 -26.24 23.01
CA GLY A 133 -5.87 -26.78 21.69
C GLY A 133 -6.02 -25.66 20.66
N LEU A 134 -6.66 -24.56 21.04
CA LEU A 134 -6.75 -23.36 20.22
C LEU A 134 -5.39 -22.68 20.01
N ALA A 135 -4.57 -22.57 21.07
CA ALA A 135 -3.22 -22.00 20.97
C ALA A 135 -2.32 -22.79 19.99
N LEU A 136 -2.39 -24.11 20.03
CA LEU A 136 -1.69 -25.01 19.11
C LEU A 136 -2.22 -24.89 17.68
N GLU A 137 -3.54 -24.88 17.49
CA GLU A 137 -4.16 -24.65 16.17
C GLU A 137 -3.71 -23.31 15.56
N LEU A 138 -3.67 -22.26 16.38
CA LEU A 138 -3.25 -20.92 15.97
C LEU A 138 -1.80 -20.86 15.52
N ASN A 139 -0.90 -21.46 16.29
CA ASN A 139 0.52 -21.51 15.93
C ASN A 139 0.71 -22.28 14.62
N ARG A 140 0.01 -23.40 14.47
CA ARG A 140 0.04 -24.21 13.25
C ARG A 140 -0.48 -23.46 12.02
N LYS A 141 -1.57 -22.69 12.17
CA LYS A 141 -2.13 -21.85 11.09
C LYS A 141 -1.26 -20.65 10.73
N SER A 142 -0.53 -20.08 11.68
CA SER A 142 0.46 -19.04 11.39
C SER A 142 1.49 -19.52 10.36
N LEU A 143 1.85 -20.81 10.38
CA LEU A 143 2.72 -21.38 9.35
C LEU A 143 2.06 -21.51 7.98
N ASP A 144 0.74 -21.67 7.88
CA ASP A 144 0.04 -21.74 6.59
C ASP A 144 -0.02 -20.38 5.90
N VAL A 145 -0.09 -19.30 6.67
CA VAL A 145 -0.04 -17.93 6.15
C VAL A 145 1.25 -17.69 5.34
N LEU A 146 2.37 -18.26 5.80
CA LEU A 146 3.69 -18.10 5.20
C LEU A 146 3.95 -19.01 3.99
N ALA A 147 2.96 -19.80 3.55
CA ALA A 147 3.11 -20.68 2.40
C ALA A 147 3.42 -19.90 1.11
N GLY A 148 4.34 -20.41 0.29
CA GLY A 148 4.77 -19.77 -0.96
C GLY A 148 5.98 -18.85 -0.83
N ILE A 149 6.51 -18.65 0.38
CA ILE A 149 7.86 -18.09 0.56
C ILE A 149 8.88 -19.23 0.44
N GLU A 150 9.31 -19.51 -0.79
CA GLU A 150 10.16 -20.67 -1.12
C GLU A 150 11.42 -20.78 -0.24
N PRO A 151 12.18 -19.71 0.07
CA PRO A 151 13.35 -19.80 0.94
C PRO A 151 13.06 -20.28 2.37
N LEU A 152 11.81 -20.20 2.83
CA LEU A 152 11.41 -20.61 4.17
C LEU A 152 10.74 -21.99 4.18
N GLU A 153 10.41 -22.57 3.02
CA GLU A 153 9.51 -23.71 2.92
C GLU A 153 10.04 -24.96 3.64
N ALA A 154 11.32 -25.29 3.48
CA ALA A 154 11.91 -26.45 4.16
C ALA A 154 11.82 -26.34 5.70
N ARG A 155 12.15 -25.16 6.24
CA ARG A 155 12.08 -24.86 7.68
C ARG A 155 10.63 -24.78 8.17
N ARG A 156 9.73 -24.25 7.35
CA ARG A 156 8.28 -24.18 7.61
C ARG A 156 7.68 -25.58 7.73
N GLN A 157 8.00 -26.49 6.80
CA GLN A 157 7.55 -27.88 6.84
C GLN A 157 8.11 -28.66 8.03
N ALA A 158 9.35 -28.39 8.45
CA ALA A 158 9.93 -28.98 9.65
C ALA A 158 9.18 -28.54 10.93
N LEU A 159 8.86 -27.24 11.03
CA LEU A 159 8.02 -26.73 12.13
C LEU A 159 6.60 -27.27 12.10
N ILE A 160 5.99 -27.42 10.92
CA ILE A 160 4.67 -28.04 10.78
C ILE A 160 4.65 -29.44 11.38
N ARG A 161 5.62 -30.29 11.01
CA ARG A 161 5.71 -31.66 11.54
C ARG A 161 5.86 -31.69 13.05
N LEU A 162 6.65 -30.77 13.60
CA LEU A 162 6.71 -30.59 15.04
C LEU A 162 5.32 -30.25 15.56
N PHE A 163 4.69 -29.17 15.07
CA PHE A 163 3.44 -28.64 15.62
C PHE A 163 2.26 -29.61 15.52
N ASP A 164 2.29 -30.53 14.55
CA ASP A 164 1.30 -31.59 14.40
C ASP A 164 1.45 -32.70 15.48
N ASP A 165 2.56 -32.77 16.22
CA ASP A 165 2.82 -33.71 17.32
C ASP A 165 3.35 -33.01 18.60
N PRO A 166 2.51 -32.22 19.29
CA PRO A 166 2.91 -31.42 20.43
C PRO A 166 3.32 -32.26 21.66
N PRO A 167 4.32 -31.82 22.45
CA PRO A 167 4.65 -32.44 23.74
C PRO A 167 3.45 -32.43 24.71
N PRO A 168 3.34 -33.42 25.61
CA PRO A 168 2.32 -33.39 26.66
C PRO A 168 2.62 -32.31 27.71
N ALA A 169 1.56 -31.81 28.38
CA ALA A 169 1.63 -30.93 29.55
C ALA A 169 2.28 -29.54 29.34
N LEU A 170 2.03 -28.89 28.20
CA LEU A 170 2.62 -27.58 27.85
C LEU A 170 2.16 -26.37 28.69
N ASN A 171 0.99 -26.45 29.34
CA ASN A 171 0.35 -25.30 30.00
C ASN A 171 1.09 -24.77 31.24
N ASP A 172 1.84 -25.63 31.92
CA ASP A 172 2.52 -25.31 33.19
C ASP A 172 4.03 -25.11 33.01
N MET A 173 4.50 -25.04 31.76
CA MET A 173 5.92 -24.89 31.42
C MET A 173 6.27 -23.44 31.11
N GLU A 174 7.38 -22.95 31.67
CA GLU A 174 8.02 -21.72 31.24
C GLU A 174 8.55 -21.86 29.79
N ASP A 175 8.77 -20.74 29.10
CA ASP A 175 9.21 -20.72 27.68
C ASP A 175 10.41 -21.62 27.40
N THR A 176 11.41 -21.62 28.30
CA THR A 176 12.63 -22.42 28.13
C THR A 176 12.37 -23.92 28.23
N ASP A 177 11.52 -24.34 29.18
CA ASP A 177 11.18 -25.75 29.38
C ASP A 177 10.27 -26.25 28.27
N ARG A 178 9.34 -25.39 27.81
CA ARG A 178 8.50 -25.63 26.66
C ARG A 178 9.35 -25.82 25.40
N ALA A 179 10.24 -24.88 25.08
CA ALA A 179 11.13 -24.99 23.93
C ALA A 179 11.98 -26.27 23.98
N ALA A 180 12.50 -26.65 25.15
CA ALA A 180 13.26 -27.88 25.34
C ALA A 180 12.40 -29.15 25.13
N ALA A 181 11.15 -29.16 25.60
CA ALA A 181 10.22 -30.28 25.40
C ALA A 181 9.88 -30.49 23.92
N TRP A 182 9.74 -29.40 23.16
CA TRP A 182 9.54 -29.43 21.71
C TRP A 182 10.80 -29.91 20.97
N ALA A 183 11.97 -29.38 21.33
CA ALA A 183 13.25 -29.79 20.77
C ALA A 183 13.52 -31.29 20.96
N ALA A 184 13.15 -31.85 22.12
CA ALA A 184 13.30 -33.28 22.41
C ALA A 184 12.46 -34.21 21.51
N ARG A 185 11.46 -33.68 20.79
CA ARG A 185 10.65 -34.43 19.81
C ARG A 185 11.16 -34.30 18.38
N ALA A 186 12.09 -33.38 18.11
CA ALA A 186 12.63 -33.19 16.77
C ALA A 186 13.46 -34.42 16.37
N ASP A 187 13.11 -35.04 15.24
CA ASP A 187 13.92 -36.08 14.62
C ASP A 187 15.17 -35.51 13.95
N ASP A 188 16.13 -36.37 13.63
CA ASP A 188 17.41 -35.95 13.01
C ASP A 188 17.18 -35.14 11.71
N ALA A 189 16.12 -35.47 10.95
CA ALA A 189 15.76 -34.74 9.73
C ALA A 189 15.25 -33.31 10.01
N THR A 190 14.50 -33.13 11.11
CA THR A 190 14.03 -31.82 11.57
C THR A 190 15.18 -31.01 12.14
N VAL A 191 16.04 -31.61 12.97
CA VAL A 191 17.24 -30.95 13.51
C VAL A 191 18.22 -30.55 12.40
N ALA A 192 18.36 -31.35 11.33
CA ALA A 192 19.20 -30.99 10.19
C ALA A 192 18.76 -29.69 9.48
N VAL A 193 17.45 -29.39 9.49
CA VAL A 193 16.87 -28.18 8.87
C VAL A 193 16.71 -27.04 9.87
N LEU A 194 16.50 -27.37 11.15
CA LEU A 194 16.35 -26.47 12.30
C LEU A 194 17.44 -26.78 13.36
N PRO A 195 18.72 -26.52 13.06
CA PRO A 195 19.84 -26.87 13.96
C PRO A 195 19.78 -26.14 15.30
N GLU A 196 19.00 -25.07 15.40
CA GLU A 196 18.72 -24.36 16.66
C GLU A 196 18.07 -25.27 17.72
N LEU A 197 17.38 -26.34 17.31
CA LEU A 197 16.75 -27.31 18.20
C LEU A 197 17.75 -28.28 18.86
N ALA A 198 19.00 -28.33 18.42
CA ALA A 198 20.06 -29.08 19.11
C ALA A 198 20.49 -28.43 20.44
N GLY A 199 19.90 -27.28 20.78
CA GLY A 199 20.24 -26.47 21.94
C GLY A 199 21.48 -25.59 21.71
N PRO A 200 21.81 -24.70 22.66
CA PRO A 200 22.87 -23.70 22.46
C PRO A 200 24.25 -24.26 22.11
N ILE A 201 24.64 -25.37 22.76
CA ILE A 201 25.93 -26.02 22.51
C ILE A 201 25.92 -26.77 21.18
N GLY A 202 24.86 -27.54 20.88
CA GLY A 202 24.74 -28.25 19.61
C GLY A 202 24.67 -27.31 18.41
N TYR A 203 23.98 -26.17 18.55
CA TYR A 203 23.96 -25.14 17.50
C TYR A 203 25.34 -24.51 17.30
N LEU A 204 26.07 -24.18 18.38
CA LEU A 204 27.43 -23.67 18.28
C LEU A 204 28.38 -24.70 17.63
N GLU A 205 28.25 -25.98 17.96
CA GLU A 205 28.99 -27.07 17.33
C GLU A 205 28.69 -27.16 15.83
N TRP A 206 27.41 -27.13 15.45
CA TRP A 206 26.98 -27.10 14.05
C TRP A 206 27.58 -25.90 13.30
N VAL A 207 27.48 -24.69 13.87
CA VAL A 207 28.04 -23.46 13.28
C VAL A 207 29.56 -23.58 13.11
N TRP A 208 30.28 -24.04 14.14
CA TRP A 208 31.73 -24.17 14.08
C TRP A 208 32.18 -25.25 13.08
N SER A 209 31.46 -26.36 13.02
CA SER A 209 31.71 -27.44 12.06
C SER A 209 31.54 -27.00 10.59
N GLY A 210 30.70 -26.00 10.33
CA GLY A 210 30.56 -25.36 9.02
C GLY A 210 31.60 -24.27 8.76
N LEU A 211 31.84 -23.40 9.74
CA LEU A 211 32.73 -22.24 9.59
C LEU A 211 34.19 -22.63 9.38
N ARG A 212 34.68 -23.61 10.16
CA ARG A 212 36.09 -24.03 10.12
C ARG A 212 36.54 -24.52 8.74
N PRO A 213 35.89 -25.53 8.11
CA PRO A 213 36.30 -25.99 6.79
C PRO A 213 36.10 -24.93 5.70
N LEU A 214 35.09 -24.06 5.83
CA LEU A 214 34.93 -22.91 4.93
C LEU A 214 36.10 -21.93 5.02
N HIS A 215 36.58 -21.66 6.24
CA HIS A 215 37.74 -20.81 6.45
C HIS A 215 39.01 -21.45 5.87
N GLU A 216 39.24 -22.75 6.13
CA GLU A 216 40.38 -23.50 5.59
C GLU A 216 40.36 -23.51 4.05
N HIS A 217 39.20 -23.77 3.43
CA HIS A 217 39.01 -23.68 1.96
C HIS A 217 39.34 -22.29 1.41
N LEU A 218 38.86 -21.22 2.06
CA LEU A 218 39.16 -19.86 1.63
C LEU A 218 40.62 -19.46 1.83
N LEU A 219 41.33 -20.04 2.80
CA LEU A 219 42.77 -19.84 2.97
C LEU A 219 43.58 -20.48 1.83
N GLU A 220 43.13 -21.62 1.31
CA GLU A 220 43.72 -22.25 0.12
C GLU A 220 43.48 -21.40 -1.13
N ALA A 221 42.26 -20.88 -1.31
CA ALA A 221 41.90 -20.05 -2.46
C ALA A 221 42.55 -18.64 -2.42
N ALA A 222 42.67 -18.06 -1.22
CA ALA A 222 43.31 -16.76 -1.01
C ALA A 222 44.09 -16.75 0.31
N PRO A 223 45.43 -16.77 0.28
CA PRO A 223 46.23 -16.79 1.50
C PRO A 223 45.93 -15.61 2.45
N HIS A 224 45.79 -15.95 3.73
CA HIS A 224 45.63 -15.01 4.84
C HIS A 224 46.43 -15.49 6.04
N LYS A 225 46.78 -14.56 6.95
CA LYS A 225 47.66 -14.87 8.09
C LYS A 225 46.93 -15.50 9.27
N GLU A 226 45.64 -15.22 9.40
CA GLU A 226 44.81 -15.72 10.49
C GLU A 226 44.53 -17.22 10.28
N SER A 227 44.90 -18.05 11.24
CA SER A 227 44.55 -19.47 11.25
C SER A 227 43.12 -19.69 11.77
N ALA A 228 42.55 -20.89 11.63
CA ALA A 228 41.23 -21.20 12.20
C ALA A 228 41.16 -20.97 13.73
N ASP A 229 42.23 -21.29 14.45
CA ASP A 229 42.33 -21.02 15.90
C ASP A 229 42.35 -19.52 16.21
N ASP A 230 43.05 -18.73 15.40
CA ASP A 230 43.13 -17.28 15.60
C ASP A 230 41.81 -16.59 15.22
N LEU A 231 41.14 -17.08 14.17
CA LEU A 231 39.80 -16.64 13.78
C LEU A 231 38.82 -16.82 14.93
N LEU A 232 38.86 -17.97 15.61
CA LEU A 232 38.00 -18.24 16.76
C LEU A 232 38.15 -17.14 17.83
N VAL A 233 39.39 -16.75 18.14
CA VAL A 233 39.66 -15.68 19.12
C VAL A 233 39.14 -14.33 18.61
N SER A 234 39.44 -13.97 17.35
CA SER A 234 38.99 -12.72 16.74
C SER A 234 37.48 -12.59 16.70
N LEU A 235 36.75 -13.67 16.39
CA LEU A 235 35.28 -13.69 16.41
C LEU A 235 34.71 -13.52 17.83
N LEU A 236 35.31 -14.16 18.84
CA LEU A 236 34.91 -13.96 20.23
C LEU A 236 35.15 -12.51 20.70
N ARG A 237 36.25 -11.89 20.29
CA ARG A 237 36.55 -10.48 20.56
C ARG A 237 35.60 -9.54 19.81
N ASN A 238 35.24 -9.88 18.57
CA ASN A 238 34.27 -9.12 17.78
C ASN A 238 32.85 -9.24 18.38
N ALA A 239 32.49 -10.39 18.96
CA ALA A 239 31.27 -10.60 19.74
C ALA A 239 31.23 -9.79 21.06
N GLY A 240 32.34 -9.13 21.41
CA GLY A 240 32.44 -8.28 22.60
C GLY A 240 32.47 -9.04 23.91
N LEU A 241 32.94 -10.28 23.90
CA LEU A 241 33.06 -11.08 25.11
C LEU A 241 34.29 -10.67 25.92
N ASP A 242 34.12 -10.59 27.24
CA ASP A 242 35.19 -10.31 28.19
C ASP A 242 35.96 -11.57 28.60
N ALA A 243 35.33 -12.73 28.47
CA ALA A 243 35.90 -14.05 28.76
C ALA A 243 35.31 -15.10 27.81
N VAL A 244 36.06 -16.19 27.58
CA VAL A 244 35.58 -17.31 26.76
C VAL A 244 34.55 -18.13 27.55
N PRO A 245 33.32 -18.30 27.06
CA PRO A 245 32.31 -19.12 27.72
C PRO A 245 32.76 -20.59 27.86
N VAL A 246 32.45 -21.22 29.00
CA VAL A 246 32.86 -22.62 29.28
C VAL A 246 32.25 -23.63 28.28
N GLY A 247 31.11 -23.28 27.66
CA GLY A 247 30.45 -24.10 26.65
C GLY A 247 31.32 -24.43 25.43
N PHE A 248 32.33 -23.60 25.14
CA PHE A 248 33.30 -23.88 24.07
C PHE A 248 34.12 -25.15 24.35
N SER A 249 34.29 -25.56 25.60
CA SER A 249 35.03 -26.79 25.93
C SER A 249 34.38 -28.05 25.35
N ALA A 250 33.05 -28.06 25.21
CA ALA A 250 32.31 -29.14 24.54
C ALA A 250 32.48 -29.12 23.02
N VAL A 251 32.69 -27.95 22.41
CA VAL A 251 32.74 -27.76 20.95
C VAL A 251 34.13 -27.98 20.38
N VAL A 252 35.18 -27.49 21.06
CA VAL A 252 36.57 -27.60 20.58
C VAL A 252 37.37 -28.70 21.29
N GLY A 253 36.84 -29.27 22.37
CA GLY A 253 37.52 -30.24 23.23
C GLY A 253 38.43 -29.60 24.28
N GLU A 254 38.73 -30.34 25.36
CA GLU A 254 39.43 -29.81 26.54
C GLU A 254 40.83 -29.23 26.25
N GLU A 255 41.60 -29.89 25.38
CA GLU A 255 42.97 -29.47 25.06
C GLU A 255 42.98 -28.18 24.24
N SER A 256 42.19 -28.12 23.17
CA SER A 256 42.04 -26.91 22.35
C SER A 256 41.38 -25.77 23.12
N PHE A 257 40.49 -26.07 24.08
CA PHE A 257 39.88 -25.05 24.93
C PHE A 257 40.90 -24.37 25.86
N ARG A 258 41.86 -25.11 26.42
CA ARG A 258 42.97 -24.51 27.19
C ARG A 258 43.81 -23.59 26.32
N GLY A 259 44.17 -24.04 25.12
CA GLY A 259 44.90 -23.21 24.16
C GLY A 259 44.13 -21.95 23.74
N LEU A 260 42.81 -22.05 23.58
CA LEU A 260 41.94 -20.92 23.31
C LEU A 260 41.95 -19.89 24.44
N LEU A 261 41.85 -20.33 25.70
CA LEU A 261 41.91 -19.42 26.86
C LEU A 261 43.23 -18.64 26.89
N ASP A 262 44.35 -19.31 26.66
CA ASP A 262 45.67 -18.69 26.64
C ASP A 262 45.79 -17.66 25.50
N ARG A 263 45.35 -18.00 24.29
CA ARG A 263 45.37 -17.08 23.13
C ARG A 263 44.43 -15.90 23.32
N PHE A 264 43.23 -16.14 23.84
CA PHE A 264 42.27 -15.08 24.12
C PHE A 264 42.82 -14.10 25.16
N ALA A 265 43.45 -14.59 26.23
CA ALA A 265 44.12 -13.74 27.20
C ALA A 265 45.30 -12.96 26.58
N ALA A 266 46.10 -13.59 25.73
CA ALA A 266 47.28 -13.00 25.11
C ALA A 266 46.95 -11.85 24.12
N GLN A 267 45.86 -11.95 23.36
CA GLN A 267 45.43 -10.87 22.44
C GLN A 267 44.94 -9.62 23.20
N GLY A 268 44.50 -9.77 24.46
CA GLY A 268 44.17 -8.68 25.38
C GLY A 268 43.07 -7.73 24.88
N SER A 269 43.10 -6.47 25.36
CA SER A 269 42.23 -5.36 24.91
C SER A 269 42.72 -4.68 23.63
N GLY A 270 43.79 -5.17 23.00
CA GLY A 270 44.39 -4.58 21.81
C GLY A 270 43.72 -5.01 20.49
N PHE A 271 42.65 -5.81 20.54
CA PHE A 271 41.89 -6.18 19.36
C PHE A 271 41.07 -5.00 18.85
N ASP A 272 41.48 -4.45 17.70
CA ASP A 272 40.75 -3.40 17.01
C ASP A 272 39.76 -4.01 16.01
N ARG A 273 38.46 -3.85 16.30
CA ARG A 273 37.39 -4.45 15.49
C ARG A 273 37.35 -3.88 14.07
N GLU A 274 37.63 -2.59 13.92
CA GLU A 274 37.63 -1.92 12.62
C GLU A 274 38.78 -2.44 11.74
N SER A 275 40.02 -2.44 12.26
CA SER A 275 41.18 -2.97 11.54
C SER A 275 41.03 -4.45 11.16
N TRP A 276 40.46 -5.28 12.05
CA TRP A 276 40.18 -6.68 11.73
C TRP A 276 39.12 -6.80 10.63
N THR A 277 38.04 -6.02 10.72
CA THR A 277 36.97 -6.01 9.71
C THR A 277 37.49 -5.60 8.33
N ASP A 278 38.35 -4.59 8.26
CA ASP A 278 38.97 -4.13 7.02
C ASP A 278 39.93 -5.17 6.44
N ALA A 279 40.76 -5.78 7.29
CA ALA A 279 41.69 -6.83 6.87
C ALA A 279 40.95 -8.07 6.33
N THR A 280 39.92 -8.52 7.05
CA THR A 280 39.04 -9.64 6.66
C THR A 280 38.27 -9.30 5.40
N GLY A 281 37.71 -8.09 5.28
CA GLY A 281 37.03 -7.63 4.08
C GLY A 281 37.95 -7.63 2.85
N GLY A 282 39.17 -7.13 3.00
CA GLY A 282 40.19 -7.16 1.95
C GLY A 282 40.62 -8.58 1.57
N TRP A 283 40.67 -9.51 2.52
CA TRP A 283 40.91 -10.92 2.25
C TRP A 283 39.76 -11.59 1.48
N LEU A 284 38.52 -11.42 1.94
CA LEU A 284 37.34 -11.94 1.25
C LEU A 284 37.19 -11.38 -0.16
N CYS A 285 37.61 -10.13 -0.40
CA CYS A 285 37.65 -9.56 -1.76
C CYS A 285 38.68 -10.26 -2.66
N ARG A 286 39.82 -10.70 -2.12
CA ARG A 286 40.80 -11.48 -2.89
C ARG A 286 40.25 -12.88 -3.22
N ALA A 287 39.62 -13.54 -2.25
CA ALA A 287 38.95 -14.82 -2.47
C ALA A 287 37.80 -14.70 -3.48
N LEU A 288 37.01 -13.63 -3.40
CA LEU A 288 35.99 -13.29 -4.39
C LEU A 288 36.60 -13.15 -5.80
N GLY A 289 37.76 -12.49 -5.93
CA GLY A 289 38.52 -12.42 -7.18
C GLY A 289 39.00 -13.78 -7.71
N ALA A 290 39.13 -14.78 -6.84
CA ALA A 290 39.45 -16.17 -7.21
C ALA A 290 38.21 -16.99 -7.62
N GLY A 291 37.01 -16.39 -7.63
CA GLY A 291 35.76 -17.06 -7.99
C GLY A 291 34.98 -17.64 -6.81
N GLU A 292 35.46 -17.46 -5.57
CA GLU A 292 34.88 -18.04 -4.36
C GLU A 292 33.69 -17.23 -3.80
N ALA A 293 32.82 -16.71 -4.67
CA ALA A 293 31.72 -15.82 -4.26
C ALA A 293 30.78 -16.50 -3.24
N GLU A 294 30.38 -17.75 -3.50
CA GLU A 294 29.51 -18.53 -2.62
C GLU A 294 30.19 -18.85 -1.28
N ALA A 295 31.46 -19.29 -1.31
CA ALA A 295 32.20 -19.64 -0.10
C ALA A 295 32.44 -18.41 0.79
N CYS A 296 32.77 -17.25 0.22
CA CYS A 296 32.86 -15.98 0.95
C CYS A 296 31.53 -15.60 1.62
N ARG A 297 30.42 -15.78 0.91
CA ARG A 297 29.08 -15.51 1.45
C ARG A 297 28.76 -16.44 2.62
N ARG A 298 28.94 -17.75 2.45
CA ARG A 298 28.71 -18.73 3.52
C ARG A 298 29.62 -18.47 4.71
N TRP A 299 30.88 -18.13 4.49
CA TRP A 299 31.81 -17.81 5.58
C TRP A 299 31.31 -16.63 6.42
N LEU A 300 30.86 -15.55 5.78
CA LEU A 300 30.28 -14.38 6.46
C LEU A 300 28.98 -14.73 7.21
N ASP A 301 28.11 -15.57 6.64
CA ASP A 301 26.89 -16.05 7.32
C ASP A 301 27.24 -16.86 8.57
N PHE A 302 28.13 -17.85 8.44
CA PHE A 302 28.59 -18.66 9.56
C PHE A 302 29.38 -17.84 10.61
N ALA A 303 30.12 -16.81 10.21
CA ALA A 303 30.77 -15.89 11.15
C ALA A 303 29.73 -15.08 11.95
N ALA A 304 28.67 -14.59 11.31
CA ALA A 304 27.58 -13.91 11.99
C ALA A 304 26.85 -14.84 12.97
N ARG A 305 26.54 -16.07 12.54
CA ARG A 305 25.96 -17.12 13.39
C ARG A 305 26.85 -17.47 14.57
N PHE A 306 28.16 -17.57 14.35
CA PHE A 306 29.11 -17.89 15.41
C PHE A 306 29.14 -16.79 16.46
N ILE A 307 29.19 -15.52 16.04
CA ILE A 307 29.15 -14.37 16.94
C ILE A 307 27.85 -14.40 17.77
N GLY A 308 26.71 -14.63 17.13
CA GLY A 308 25.43 -14.73 17.83
C GLY A 308 25.35 -15.90 18.80
N ALA A 309 25.79 -17.09 18.38
CA ALA A 309 25.81 -18.29 19.22
C ALA A 309 26.75 -18.12 20.43
N ALA A 310 27.95 -17.58 20.21
CA ALA A 310 28.93 -17.32 21.26
C ALA A 310 28.43 -16.29 22.29
N HIS A 311 27.83 -15.20 21.82
CA HIS A 311 27.30 -14.13 22.67
C HIS A 311 26.07 -14.58 23.47
N GLY A 312 25.27 -15.48 22.90
CA GLY A 312 24.07 -16.02 23.55
C GLY A 312 24.33 -16.97 24.72
N LEU A 313 25.51 -17.60 24.80
CA LEU A 313 25.79 -18.62 25.80
C LEU A 313 25.68 -18.11 27.25
N PRO A 314 25.13 -18.91 28.18
CA PRO A 314 24.68 -20.31 28.01
C PRO A 314 23.27 -20.48 27.41
N GLY A 315 22.59 -19.38 27.05
CA GLY A 315 21.26 -19.38 26.43
C GLY A 315 21.31 -19.43 24.89
N ASN A 316 20.19 -19.08 24.27
CA ASN A 316 20.04 -19.10 22.81
C ASN A 316 20.89 -18.03 22.12
N ALA A 317 21.19 -18.24 20.83
CA ALA A 317 22.00 -17.32 20.05
C ALA A 317 21.39 -15.92 19.98
N LEU A 318 22.16 -14.91 20.37
CA LEU A 318 21.76 -13.50 20.39
C LEU A 318 22.84 -12.68 19.68
N PHE A 319 22.48 -12.03 18.58
CA PHE A 319 23.42 -11.17 17.86
C PHE A 319 23.55 -9.80 18.55
N PRO A 320 24.74 -9.41 19.05
CA PRO A 320 24.90 -8.15 19.80
C PRO A 320 24.91 -6.91 18.89
N GLU A 321 24.47 -5.78 19.44
CA GLU A 321 24.61 -4.48 18.76
C GLU A 321 26.09 -4.06 18.70
N GLY A 322 26.52 -3.43 17.59
CA GLY A 322 27.89 -2.93 17.43
C GLY A 322 28.93 -3.97 17.02
N VAL A 323 28.50 -5.07 16.39
CA VAL A 323 29.38 -6.04 15.68
C VAL A 323 29.78 -5.50 14.32
N TRP A 324 31.05 -5.69 13.95
CA TRP A 324 31.59 -5.24 12.68
C TRP A 324 31.92 -6.46 11.81
N LEU A 325 31.12 -6.66 10.76
CA LEU A 325 31.37 -7.65 9.72
C LEU A 325 31.41 -6.93 8.37
N PRO A 326 32.31 -7.33 7.45
CA PRO A 326 32.50 -6.62 6.18
C PRO A 326 31.41 -6.95 5.14
N VAL A 327 30.16 -7.21 5.56
CA VAL A 327 29.04 -7.63 4.68
C VAL A 327 28.74 -6.55 3.65
N ARG A 328 28.56 -5.30 4.09
CA ARG A 328 28.27 -4.17 3.20
C ARG A 328 29.37 -3.96 2.15
N THR A 329 30.62 -3.95 2.61
CA THR A 329 31.79 -3.79 1.74
C THR A 329 31.88 -4.94 0.75
N PHE A 330 31.71 -6.19 1.21
CA PHE A 330 31.70 -7.37 0.37
C PHE A 330 30.62 -7.31 -0.71
N MET A 331 29.38 -6.96 -0.36
CA MET A 331 28.26 -6.86 -1.30
C MET A 331 28.50 -5.80 -2.39
N ARG A 332 29.05 -4.64 -2.01
CA ARG A 332 29.43 -3.60 -2.98
C ARG A 332 30.51 -4.09 -3.93
N GLN A 333 31.53 -4.78 -3.42
CA GLN A 333 32.62 -5.33 -4.24
C GLN A 333 32.13 -6.45 -5.16
N LEU A 334 31.24 -7.33 -4.69
CA LEU A 334 30.60 -8.37 -5.52
C LEU A 334 29.85 -7.74 -6.68
N ARG A 335 29.00 -6.73 -6.42
CA ARG A 335 28.29 -6.04 -7.50
C ARG A 335 29.25 -5.31 -8.44
N GLN A 336 30.29 -4.65 -7.95
CA GLN A 336 31.29 -3.99 -8.81
C GLN A 336 32.10 -4.98 -9.70
N LEU A 337 32.38 -6.17 -9.18
CA LEU A 337 33.14 -7.19 -9.89
C LEU A 337 32.30 -7.92 -10.94
N TYR A 338 31.04 -8.23 -10.62
CA TYR A 338 30.21 -9.14 -11.41
C TYR A 338 29.01 -8.51 -12.10
N ALA A 339 28.64 -7.25 -11.78
CA ALA A 339 27.62 -6.57 -12.56
C ALA A 339 28.07 -6.38 -14.02
N PRO A 340 27.15 -6.40 -14.99
CA PRO A 340 27.45 -6.21 -16.39
C PRO A 340 28.29 -4.94 -16.60
N ARG A 341 29.57 -5.12 -16.94
CA ARG A 341 30.46 -3.99 -17.20
C ARG A 341 30.18 -3.47 -18.60
N ARG A 342 29.95 -2.17 -18.72
CA ARG A 342 30.04 -1.50 -20.01
C ARG A 342 31.48 -1.62 -20.51
N ARG A 343 31.67 -2.08 -21.75
CA ARG A 343 32.99 -2.18 -22.37
C ARG A 343 33.51 -0.76 -22.62
N VAL A 344 34.49 -0.33 -21.83
CA VAL A 344 35.15 0.97 -22.03
C VAL A 344 36.32 0.77 -22.97
N VAL A 345 36.22 1.33 -24.19
CA VAL A 345 37.33 1.36 -25.14
C VAL A 345 38.33 2.40 -24.66
N ASN A 346 39.57 1.97 -24.39
CA ASN A 346 40.64 2.88 -23.97
C ASN A 346 41.19 3.62 -25.21
N PRO A 347 41.02 4.95 -25.35
CA PRO A 347 41.45 5.71 -26.53
C PRO A 347 42.98 5.74 -26.72
N VAL A 348 43.77 5.35 -25.71
CA VAL A 348 45.23 5.18 -25.86
C VAL A 348 45.56 3.89 -26.64
N MET A 349 44.72 2.86 -26.56
CA MET A 349 44.94 1.61 -27.32
C MET A 349 44.77 1.81 -28.83
N SER A 350 43.91 2.76 -29.26
CA SER A 350 43.83 3.21 -30.66
C SER A 350 45.07 3.97 -31.11
N THR A 351 45.79 4.65 -30.20
CA THR A 351 47.06 5.31 -30.55
C THR A 351 48.25 4.34 -30.63
N LEU A 352 48.19 3.21 -29.92
CA LEU A 352 49.20 2.15 -29.96
C LEU A 352 48.99 1.16 -31.12
N SER A 353 47.77 1.12 -31.68
CA SER A 353 47.35 0.19 -32.73
C SER A 353 47.04 0.95 -34.02
N SER A 354 48.03 1.64 -34.60
CA SER A 354 47.87 2.29 -35.91
C SER A 354 48.86 1.73 -36.94
N GLY A 355 48.42 0.68 -37.63
CA GLY A 355 48.81 0.37 -39.00
C GLY A 355 47.65 0.70 -39.94
N PRO A 356 47.87 1.12 -41.19
CA PRO A 356 46.87 1.87 -41.96
C PRO A 356 45.94 0.98 -42.80
N SER A 357 44.64 1.24 -42.70
CA SER A 357 43.64 1.00 -43.76
C SER A 357 42.57 2.07 -43.58
N SER A 358 42.47 3.14 -44.39
CA SER A 358 42.17 3.28 -45.82
C SER A 358 40.71 3.01 -46.18
N GLN A 359 40.08 4.09 -46.67
CA GLN A 359 38.81 4.22 -47.43
C GLN A 359 37.53 4.34 -46.59
N SER A 360 36.55 5.18 -46.94
CA SER A 360 36.45 6.43 -47.70
C SER A 360 35.00 6.93 -47.52
N PRO A 361 34.73 8.24 -47.68
CA PRO A 361 33.62 8.91 -46.99
C PRO A 361 32.39 9.10 -47.88
N GLY A 362 31.21 9.01 -47.26
CA GLY A 362 29.94 9.43 -47.83
C GLY A 362 28.79 8.73 -47.14
N ASP A 363 28.07 9.45 -46.28
CA ASP A 363 26.77 9.13 -45.66
C ASP A 363 26.74 8.45 -44.27
N GLU A 364 27.87 8.15 -43.63
CA GLU A 364 27.90 7.47 -42.31
C GLU A 364 28.06 8.38 -41.06
N GLU A 365 28.35 9.67 -41.22
CA GLU A 365 28.71 10.57 -40.09
C GLU A 365 27.61 10.75 -39.02
N GLY A 366 26.34 10.50 -39.36
CA GLY A 366 25.22 10.52 -38.41
C GLY A 366 25.04 9.20 -37.63
N ARG A 367 25.34 8.05 -38.25
CA ARG A 367 25.09 6.71 -37.68
C ARG A 367 26.26 6.20 -36.82
N GLU A 368 27.51 6.55 -37.15
CA GLU A 368 28.67 6.23 -36.30
C GLU A 368 28.69 7.02 -34.98
N ALA A 369 28.11 8.22 -34.97
CA ALA A 369 28.05 9.09 -33.79
C ALA A 369 27.13 8.56 -32.67
N ASP A 370 25.96 8.01 -33.01
CA ASP A 370 25.03 7.40 -32.04
C ASP A 370 25.59 6.08 -31.48
N ALA A 371 26.28 5.30 -32.31
CA ALA A 371 26.89 4.03 -31.91
C ALA A 371 28.01 4.19 -30.85
N ALA A 372 28.74 5.31 -30.86
CA ALA A 372 29.82 5.59 -29.91
C ALA A 372 29.35 5.81 -28.47
N PHE A 373 28.15 6.38 -28.28
CA PHE A 373 27.55 6.64 -26.96
C PHE A 373 26.53 5.57 -26.54
N GLY A 374 26.26 4.58 -27.41
CA GLY A 374 25.33 3.48 -27.13
C GLY A 374 23.86 3.92 -26.99
N LEU A 375 23.54 5.18 -27.27
CA LEU A 375 22.18 5.71 -27.30
C LEU A 375 21.56 5.43 -28.68
N VAL A 376 20.24 5.29 -28.71
CA VAL A 376 19.50 5.01 -29.94
C VAL A 376 18.57 6.18 -30.22
N GLY A 377 18.70 6.85 -31.37
CA GLY A 377 17.73 7.86 -31.82
C GLY A 377 17.62 9.09 -30.91
N GLN A 378 18.73 9.52 -30.28
CA GLN A 378 18.78 10.70 -29.41
C GLN A 378 19.88 11.70 -29.86
N PRO A 379 19.75 12.30 -31.06
CA PRO A 379 20.82 13.12 -31.65
C PRO A 379 21.13 14.38 -30.84
N ASP A 380 20.12 15.02 -30.24
CA ASP A 380 20.30 16.22 -29.42
C ASP A 380 21.07 15.92 -28.12
N VAL A 381 20.80 14.75 -27.52
CA VAL A 381 21.52 14.26 -26.35
C VAL A 381 22.96 13.97 -26.70
N VAL A 382 23.20 13.27 -27.82
CA VAL A 382 24.56 12.95 -28.28
C VAL A 382 25.35 14.22 -28.61
N ALA A 383 24.74 15.21 -29.24
CA ALA A 383 25.36 16.51 -29.48
C ALA A 383 25.76 17.22 -28.18
N ALA A 384 24.85 17.25 -27.19
CA ALA A 384 25.14 17.84 -25.89
C ALA A 384 26.25 17.10 -25.14
N LEU A 385 26.24 15.76 -25.16
CA LEU A 385 27.30 14.96 -24.56
C LEU A 385 28.66 15.21 -25.21
N LYS A 386 28.72 15.39 -26.54
CA LYS A 386 29.96 15.79 -27.24
C LYS A 386 30.45 17.17 -26.79
N GLU A 387 29.57 18.16 -26.70
CA GLU A 387 29.94 19.50 -26.23
C GLU A 387 30.49 19.49 -24.79
N ILE A 388 29.85 18.68 -23.92
CA ILE A 388 30.30 18.42 -22.55
C ILE A 388 31.71 17.82 -22.56
N THR A 389 32.00 16.82 -23.40
CA THR A 389 33.34 16.20 -23.46
C THR A 389 34.44 17.18 -23.85
N THR A 390 34.12 18.18 -24.68
CA THR A 390 35.07 19.20 -25.15
C THR A 390 35.24 20.40 -24.22
N SER A 391 34.26 20.68 -23.36
CA SER A 391 34.29 21.85 -22.45
C SER A 391 34.95 21.53 -21.12
N ALA A 392 35.94 22.31 -20.65
CA ALA A 392 36.64 22.03 -19.39
C ALA A 392 35.81 22.29 -18.10
N GLY A 393 34.51 22.58 -18.21
CA GLY A 393 33.63 22.97 -17.10
C GLY A 393 32.88 21.81 -16.43
N ASP A 394 32.09 22.13 -15.41
CA ASP A 394 31.24 21.18 -14.71
C ASP A 394 30.07 20.69 -15.59
N LEU A 395 29.78 19.39 -15.55
CA LEU A 395 28.56 18.83 -16.15
C LEU A 395 27.31 19.34 -15.41
N ARG A 396 26.45 20.08 -16.13
CA ARG A 396 25.15 20.55 -15.66
C ARG A 396 24.12 20.32 -16.76
N LEU A 397 23.51 19.14 -16.76
CA LEU A 397 22.61 18.68 -17.82
C LEU A 397 21.20 18.47 -17.27
N LEU A 398 20.18 18.97 -17.97
CA LEU A 398 18.78 18.68 -17.68
C LEU A 398 18.17 17.99 -18.89
N LEU A 399 17.78 16.73 -18.73
CA LEU A 399 17.14 15.91 -19.76
C LEU A 399 15.63 15.94 -19.56
N ALA A 400 14.91 16.56 -20.50
CA ALA A 400 13.46 16.68 -20.45
C ALA A 400 12.80 15.89 -21.59
N GLY A 401 11.80 15.09 -21.29
CA GLY A 401 11.05 14.39 -22.32
C GLY A 401 10.31 13.17 -21.80
N PRO A 402 9.56 12.44 -22.65
CA PRO A 402 8.67 11.40 -22.18
C PRO A 402 9.38 10.25 -21.48
N ASP A 403 8.64 9.54 -20.65
CA ASP A 403 9.19 8.41 -19.90
C ASP A 403 9.63 7.26 -20.82
N GLY A 404 10.83 6.72 -20.59
CA GLY A 404 11.37 5.61 -21.38
C GLY A 404 12.01 5.99 -22.72
N THR A 405 12.31 7.26 -23.00
CA THR A 405 13.10 7.73 -24.16
C THR A 405 14.62 7.56 -24.00
N GLY A 406 15.07 6.84 -22.97
CA GLY A 406 16.51 6.66 -22.69
C GLY A 406 17.13 7.76 -21.83
N LYS A 407 16.35 8.66 -21.20
CA LYS A 407 16.83 9.67 -20.23
C LYS A 407 17.82 9.11 -19.19
N ARG A 408 17.49 7.95 -18.61
CA ARG A 408 18.34 7.28 -17.62
C ARG A 408 19.63 6.73 -18.22
N ASP A 409 19.58 6.19 -19.44
CA ASP A 409 20.77 5.68 -20.13
C ASP A 409 21.70 6.81 -20.56
N ALA A 410 21.13 7.94 -21.00
CA ALA A 410 21.83 9.17 -21.30
C ALA A 410 22.53 9.75 -20.06
N ALA A 411 21.88 9.75 -18.89
CA ALA A 411 22.50 10.19 -17.65
C ALA A 411 23.66 9.27 -17.20
N ARG A 412 23.53 7.94 -17.41
CA ARG A 412 24.63 7.00 -17.18
C ARG A 412 25.79 7.25 -18.13
N GLU A 413 25.51 7.55 -19.40
CA GLU A 413 26.55 7.85 -20.37
C GLU A 413 27.25 9.19 -20.07
N ALA A 414 26.49 10.21 -19.65
CA ALA A 414 27.05 11.46 -19.14
C ALA A 414 28.01 11.25 -17.96
N ALA A 415 27.63 10.37 -17.03
CA ALA A 415 28.49 10.01 -15.90
C ALA A 415 29.77 9.25 -16.34
N ARG A 416 29.66 8.36 -17.32
CA ARG A 416 30.81 7.65 -17.90
C ARG A 416 31.81 8.60 -18.54
N LEU A 417 31.35 9.62 -19.27
CA LEU A 417 32.23 10.58 -19.94
C LEU A 417 33.06 11.44 -18.97
N LEU A 418 32.64 11.55 -17.71
CA LEU A 418 33.40 12.25 -16.67
C LEU A 418 34.48 11.40 -16.00
N THR A 419 34.53 10.10 -16.26
CA THR A 419 35.60 9.22 -15.75
C THR A 419 36.98 9.68 -16.25
N ASP A 420 37.05 10.23 -17.47
CA ASP A 420 38.27 10.79 -18.07
C ASP A 420 38.76 12.07 -17.35
N ARG A 421 37.93 12.68 -16.49
CA ARG A 421 38.25 13.89 -15.70
C ARG A 421 38.54 13.60 -14.22
N ARG A 422 38.89 12.36 -13.88
CA ARG A 422 39.18 11.89 -12.50
C ARG A 422 37.95 11.83 -11.58
N VAL A 423 36.73 11.83 -12.14
CA VAL A 423 35.49 11.56 -11.39
C VAL A 423 35.18 10.07 -11.54
N THR A 424 35.62 9.26 -10.57
CA THR A 424 35.66 7.79 -10.70
C THR A 424 34.58 7.05 -9.92
N GLY A 425 33.77 7.73 -9.11
CA GLY A 425 32.70 7.10 -8.34
C GLY A 425 31.43 6.86 -9.16
N ASP A 426 30.71 5.78 -8.84
CA ASP A 426 29.41 5.47 -9.43
C ASP A 426 28.43 6.63 -9.21
N PRO A 427 27.61 7.00 -10.22
CA PRO A 427 26.67 8.10 -10.08
C PRO A 427 25.69 7.86 -8.93
N LEU A 428 25.46 8.89 -8.12
CA LEU A 428 24.47 8.85 -7.05
C LEU A 428 23.09 9.18 -7.63
N TRP A 429 22.18 8.22 -7.59
CA TRP A 429 20.80 8.42 -8.02
C TRP A 429 19.95 8.92 -6.85
N GLN A 430 19.23 10.00 -7.10
CA GLN A 430 18.37 10.65 -6.15
C GLN A 430 16.99 10.84 -6.79
N ALA A 431 16.05 9.97 -6.45
CA ALA A 431 14.68 10.09 -6.97
C ALA A 431 13.94 11.27 -6.29
N GLY A 432 13.09 11.97 -7.03
CA GLY A 432 12.34 13.14 -6.55
C GLY A 432 11.31 12.78 -5.47
N ASP A 433 10.76 11.58 -5.53
CA ASP A 433 9.85 11.00 -4.52
C ASP A 433 10.51 10.79 -3.15
N HIS A 434 11.85 10.66 -3.09
CA HIS A 434 12.62 10.59 -1.84
C HIS A 434 12.44 11.83 -0.94
N TYR A 435 11.86 12.90 -1.48
CA TYR A 435 11.57 14.15 -0.81
C TYR A 435 10.07 14.38 -0.55
N ALA A 436 9.17 13.51 -1.05
CA ALA A 436 7.72 13.68 -1.00
C ALA A 436 7.16 13.85 0.43
N ASP A 437 7.68 13.09 1.41
CA ASP A 437 7.20 13.11 2.81
C ASP A 437 8.15 13.85 3.77
N LYS A 438 9.08 14.67 3.25
CA LYS A 438 10.09 15.35 4.05
C LYS A 438 9.70 16.78 4.33
N THR A 439 9.96 17.25 5.55
CA THR A 439 9.93 18.68 5.86
C THR A 439 11.03 19.40 5.08
N ALA A 440 10.88 20.72 4.86
CA ALA A 440 11.90 21.55 4.22
C ALA A 440 13.30 21.31 4.78
N SER A 441 13.45 21.28 6.12
CA SER A 441 14.74 21.03 6.77
C SER A 441 15.31 19.63 6.50
N ALA A 442 14.46 18.59 6.50
CA ALA A 442 14.89 17.23 6.24
C ALA A 442 15.27 17.00 4.77
N ALA A 443 14.57 17.66 3.84
CA ALA A 443 14.89 17.64 2.42
C ALA A 443 16.20 18.39 2.13
N THR A 444 16.37 19.57 2.71
CA THR A 444 17.63 20.34 2.63
C THR A 444 18.81 19.53 3.15
N MET A 445 18.70 18.90 4.32
CA MET A 445 19.78 18.06 4.87
C MET A 445 20.11 16.89 3.93
N LYS A 446 19.09 16.19 3.41
CA LYS A 446 19.30 15.08 2.47
C LYS A 446 19.93 15.54 1.16
N MET A 447 19.57 16.71 0.64
CA MET A 447 20.18 17.31 -0.53
C MET A 447 21.65 17.68 -0.26
N LEU A 448 21.96 18.26 0.90
CA LEU A 448 23.32 18.59 1.31
C LEU A 448 24.21 17.34 1.45
N ASP A 449 23.67 16.25 1.99
CA ASP A 449 24.38 14.97 2.09
C ASP A 449 24.70 14.41 0.70
N ALA A 450 23.72 14.40 -0.21
CA ALA A 450 23.93 13.97 -1.59
C ALA A 450 24.99 14.83 -2.31
N ILE A 451 24.94 16.15 -2.15
CA ILE A 451 25.92 17.09 -2.71
C ILE A 451 27.33 16.84 -2.14
N ARG A 452 27.43 16.63 -0.83
CA ARG A 452 28.72 16.36 -0.15
C ARG A 452 29.35 15.05 -0.63
N ASP A 453 28.53 14.05 -0.91
CA ASP A 453 28.98 12.76 -1.41
C ASP A 453 29.39 12.80 -2.89
N CYS A 454 28.89 13.77 -3.65
CA CYS A 454 29.15 13.87 -5.09
C CYS A 454 30.31 14.80 -5.44
N ALA A 455 30.41 15.96 -4.78
CA ALA A 455 31.40 16.99 -5.12
C ALA A 455 32.84 16.42 -5.27
N GLY A 456 33.39 16.49 -6.48
CA GLY A 456 34.74 16.01 -6.84
C GLY A 456 34.93 14.49 -6.84
N LYS A 457 33.87 13.69 -6.64
CA LYS A 457 33.94 12.23 -6.47
C LYS A 457 33.08 11.45 -7.46
N ARG A 458 31.84 11.89 -7.69
CA ARG A 458 30.84 11.22 -8.54
C ARG A 458 29.78 12.20 -9.04
N VAL A 459 29.01 11.80 -10.04
CA VAL A 459 27.90 12.60 -10.57
C VAL A 459 26.66 12.45 -9.70
N LEU A 460 25.98 13.55 -9.41
CA LEU A 460 24.65 13.55 -8.80
C LEU A 460 23.58 13.48 -9.89
N ILE A 461 22.77 12.43 -9.90
CA ILE A 461 21.64 12.29 -10.82
C ILE A 461 20.35 12.49 -10.02
N ILE A 462 19.58 13.53 -10.35
CA ILE A 462 18.27 13.78 -9.75
C ILE A 462 17.19 13.33 -10.72
N ASP A 463 16.50 12.25 -10.39
CA ASP A 463 15.46 11.66 -11.22
C ASP A 463 14.08 12.21 -10.80
N GLY A 464 13.47 13.06 -11.61
CA GLY A 464 12.27 13.82 -11.25
C GLY A 464 12.58 15.13 -10.54
N LEU A 465 13.48 15.96 -11.11
CA LEU A 465 13.77 17.29 -10.53
C LEU A 465 12.54 18.22 -10.58
N ASP A 466 11.70 18.06 -11.59
CA ASP A 466 10.42 18.74 -11.71
C ASP A 466 9.39 18.24 -10.69
N ASP A 467 9.41 16.96 -10.31
CA ASP A 467 8.61 16.45 -9.19
C ASP A 467 9.08 17.02 -7.85
N LEU A 468 10.39 17.13 -7.66
CA LEU A 468 10.95 17.84 -6.52
C LEU A 468 10.53 19.32 -6.53
N ALA A 469 10.51 19.97 -7.70
CA ALA A 469 10.03 21.34 -7.84
C ALA A 469 8.52 21.48 -7.53
N ARG A 470 7.70 20.49 -7.88
CA ARG A 470 6.25 20.45 -7.57
C ARG A 470 5.95 20.21 -6.09
N ASN A 471 6.94 19.84 -5.28
CA ASN A 471 6.77 19.63 -3.85
C ASN A 471 6.66 20.97 -3.10
N GLU A 472 5.45 21.29 -2.63
CA GLU A 472 5.12 22.56 -1.98
C GLU A 472 5.75 22.71 -0.56
N ASP A 473 6.02 21.61 0.14
CA ASP A 473 6.52 21.64 1.54
C ASP A 473 8.05 21.76 1.63
N ALA A 474 8.77 21.20 0.66
CA ALA A 474 10.23 21.04 0.75
C ALA A 474 11.00 21.29 -0.55
N GLY A 475 10.30 21.35 -1.69
CA GLY A 475 10.88 21.47 -3.02
C GLY A 475 11.68 22.75 -3.21
N ALA A 476 11.09 23.90 -2.92
CA ALA A 476 11.76 25.20 -3.08
C ALA A 476 13.05 25.31 -2.24
N ALA A 477 13.03 24.81 -1.00
CA ALA A 477 14.20 24.80 -0.12
C ALA A 477 15.30 23.86 -0.62
N ALA A 478 14.95 22.66 -1.09
CA ALA A 478 15.91 21.72 -1.66
C ALA A 478 16.50 22.22 -2.99
N LEU A 479 15.69 22.82 -3.85
CA LEU A 479 16.14 23.44 -5.11
C LEU A 479 17.07 24.63 -4.85
N GLU A 480 16.76 25.48 -3.86
CA GLU A 480 17.61 26.62 -3.52
C GLU A 480 18.95 26.18 -2.92
N GLU A 481 18.99 25.08 -2.17
CA GLU A 481 20.27 24.53 -1.68
C GLU A 481 21.08 23.87 -2.79
N LEU A 482 20.42 23.20 -3.75
CA LEU A 482 21.08 22.71 -4.95
C LEU A 482 21.65 23.86 -5.78
N HIS A 483 20.87 24.93 -5.96
CA HIS A 483 21.31 26.15 -6.65
C HIS A 483 22.54 26.76 -6.00
N ARG A 484 22.50 26.98 -4.67
CA ARG A 484 23.64 27.51 -3.92
C ARG A 484 24.87 26.61 -4.06
N ALA A 485 24.69 25.29 -4.00
CA ALA A 485 25.80 24.36 -4.11
C ALA A 485 26.46 24.36 -5.50
N ILE A 486 25.66 24.46 -6.57
CA ILE A 486 26.15 24.53 -7.95
C ILE A 486 26.99 25.79 -8.19
N ASP A 487 26.66 26.91 -7.54
CA ASP A 487 27.39 28.17 -7.70
C ASP A 487 28.64 28.27 -6.80
N VAL A 488 28.72 27.51 -5.71
CA VAL A 488 29.79 27.61 -4.71
C VAL A 488 30.80 26.46 -4.78
N ARG A 489 30.40 25.27 -5.27
CA ARG A 489 31.24 24.06 -5.23
C ARG A 489 31.76 23.68 -6.61
N ASP A 490 33.04 23.95 -6.83
CA ASP A 490 33.76 23.44 -8.00
C ASP A 490 33.78 21.90 -8.00
N GLY A 491 33.56 21.29 -9.18
CA GLY A 491 33.56 19.83 -9.34
C GLY A 491 32.28 19.14 -8.89
N LEU A 492 31.18 19.87 -8.68
CA LEU A 492 29.85 19.28 -8.52
C LEU A 492 29.20 19.08 -9.89
N HIS A 493 29.10 17.82 -10.31
CA HIS A 493 28.47 17.42 -11.56
C HIS A 493 27.04 16.96 -11.32
N VAL A 494 26.08 17.54 -12.03
CA VAL A 494 24.64 17.28 -11.82
C VAL A 494 23.95 16.98 -13.15
N VAL A 495 23.20 15.87 -13.17
CA VAL A 495 22.25 15.54 -14.24
C VAL A 495 20.85 15.49 -13.65
N ALA A 496 19.93 16.26 -14.19
CA ALA A 496 18.53 16.28 -13.79
C ALA A 496 17.68 15.60 -14.87
N LEU A 497 16.76 14.73 -14.46
CA LEU A 497 15.76 14.13 -15.33
C LEU A 497 14.41 14.77 -15.02
N CYS A 498 13.70 15.16 -16.08
CA CYS A 498 12.39 15.79 -15.98
C CYS A 498 11.40 15.15 -16.96
N GLU A 499 10.11 15.26 -16.66
CA GLU A 499 9.05 15.00 -17.63
C GLU A 499 9.01 16.08 -18.73
N PRO A 500 8.25 15.89 -19.83
CA PRO A 500 8.06 16.93 -20.85
C PRO A 500 7.61 18.25 -20.22
N GLY A 501 8.34 19.34 -20.49
CA GLY A 501 8.06 20.66 -19.92
C GLY A 501 8.48 20.82 -18.44
N GLY A 502 9.14 19.83 -17.84
CA GLY A 502 9.60 19.93 -16.46
C GLY A 502 10.70 21.00 -16.26
N ASP A 503 11.41 21.41 -17.31
CA ASP A 503 12.33 22.55 -17.25
C ASP A 503 11.58 23.87 -16.96
N GLU A 504 10.35 24.04 -17.48
CA GLU A 504 9.51 25.19 -17.18
C GLU A 504 9.01 25.17 -15.73
N VAL A 505 8.72 23.97 -15.20
CA VAL A 505 8.31 23.78 -13.81
C VAL A 505 9.46 24.14 -12.85
N VAL A 506 10.67 23.64 -13.11
CA VAL A 506 11.86 23.99 -12.34
C VAL A 506 12.12 25.50 -12.43
N ARG A 507 11.99 26.09 -13.63
CA ARG A 507 12.13 27.53 -13.85
C ARG A 507 11.09 28.36 -13.11
N GLY A 508 9.86 27.87 -12.97
CA GLY A 508 8.78 28.53 -12.23
C GLY A 508 9.06 28.64 -10.73
N VAL A 509 9.76 27.66 -10.16
CA VAL A 509 10.09 27.61 -8.72
C VAL A 509 11.43 28.26 -8.43
N ASN A 510 12.45 27.96 -9.25
CA ASN A 510 13.79 28.53 -9.14
C ASN A 510 14.37 28.87 -10.53
N PRO A 511 14.08 30.09 -11.04
CA PRO A 511 14.57 30.51 -12.36
C PRO A 511 16.09 30.51 -12.46
N ALA A 512 16.79 30.83 -11.37
CA ALA A 512 18.24 30.93 -11.34
C ALA A 512 18.89 29.54 -11.45
N LEU A 513 18.36 28.53 -10.76
CA LEU A 513 18.78 27.14 -10.92
C LEU A 513 18.59 26.64 -12.34
N ALA A 514 17.43 26.90 -12.95
CA ALA A 514 17.13 26.45 -14.31
C ALA A 514 18.15 27.00 -15.35
N LEU A 515 18.62 28.23 -15.16
CA LEU A 515 19.64 28.85 -16.02
C LEU A 515 21.05 28.25 -15.85
N ARG A 516 21.29 27.42 -14.83
CA ARG A 516 22.57 26.71 -14.64
C ARG A 516 22.64 25.38 -15.36
N PHE A 517 21.52 24.87 -15.87
CA PHE A 517 21.48 23.64 -16.63
C PHE A 517 21.42 23.90 -18.14
N THR A 518 22.21 23.14 -18.90
CA THR A 518 21.95 22.95 -20.32
C THR A 518 20.76 22.01 -20.44
N THR A 519 19.62 22.52 -20.93
CA THR A 519 18.41 21.73 -21.11
C THR A 519 18.43 21.07 -22.48
N VAL A 520 18.22 19.75 -22.53
CA VAL A 520 18.23 18.95 -23.75
C VAL A 520 16.97 18.09 -23.81
N PRO A 521 16.17 18.20 -24.89
CA PRO A 521 14.99 17.37 -25.04
C PRO A 521 15.38 15.93 -25.39
N THR A 522 14.53 14.98 -24.98
CA THR A 522 14.57 13.59 -25.45
C THR A 522 13.31 13.28 -26.26
N HIS A 523 13.47 12.48 -27.30
CA HIS A 523 12.41 12.22 -28.28
C HIS A 523 11.91 10.77 -28.21
N PRO A 524 10.64 10.48 -28.53
CA PRO A 524 10.17 9.12 -28.76
C PRO A 524 10.97 8.42 -29.87
N PHE A 525 11.11 7.10 -29.80
CA PHE A 525 11.81 6.32 -30.83
C PHE A 525 10.95 6.18 -32.10
N ASP A 526 11.61 6.25 -33.25
CA ASP A 526 11.03 5.90 -34.55
C ASP A 526 11.16 4.39 -34.83
N ALA A 527 10.74 3.97 -36.02
CA ALA A 527 10.73 2.55 -36.40
C ALA A 527 12.16 1.96 -36.43
N GLU A 528 13.14 2.73 -36.92
CA GLU A 528 14.55 2.31 -36.92
C GLU A 528 15.08 2.18 -35.49
N GLY A 529 14.77 3.14 -34.61
CA GLY A 529 15.18 3.10 -33.21
C GLY A 529 14.57 1.92 -32.45
N PHE A 530 13.29 1.63 -32.67
CA PHE A 530 12.65 0.46 -32.06
C PHE A 530 13.17 -0.87 -32.61
N ALA A 531 13.45 -0.95 -33.90
CA ALA A 531 14.08 -2.13 -34.50
C ALA A 531 15.46 -2.40 -33.88
N GLU A 532 16.26 -1.36 -33.69
CA GLU A 532 17.58 -1.46 -33.05
C GLU A 532 17.48 -1.87 -31.57
N LEU A 533 16.53 -1.33 -30.82
CA LEU A 533 16.28 -1.74 -29.42
C LEU A 533 15.82 -3.21 -29.33
N PHE A 534 14.96 -3.64 -30.26
CA PHE A 534 14.49 -5.02 -30.33
C PHE A 534 15.64 -5.98 -30.69
N ARG A 535 16.49 -5.61 -31.66
CA ARG A 535 17.70 -6.34 -32.03
C ARG A 535 18.63 -6.52 -30.83
N ARG A 536 18.93 -5.44 -30.10
CA ARG A 536 19.77 -5.51 -28.88
C ARG A 536 19.16 -6.42 -27.81
N ALA A 537 17.85 -6.36 -27.62
CA ALA A 537 17.16 -7.20 -26.65
C ALA A 537 17.18 -8.70 -27.02
N LEU A 538 17.18 -9.04 -28.32
CA LEU A 538 17.37 -10.40 -28.80
C LEU A 538 18.82 -10.87 -28.62
N ASP A 539 19.80 -10.03 -28.98
CA ASP A 539 21.22 -10.34 -28.83
C ASP A 539 21.59 -10.65 -27.36
N GLU A 540 21.07 -9.85 -26.42
CA GLU A 540 21.22 -10.08 -24.97
C GLU A 540 20.66 -11.43 -24.51
N ARG A 541 19.72 -12.01 -25.26
CA ARG A 541 19.04 -13.29 -24.97
C ARG A 541 19.57 -14.43 -25.84
N GLY A 542 20.68 -14.23 -26.55
CA GLY A 542 21.32 -15.23 -27.39
C GLY A 542 20.54 -15.57 -28.67
N ALA A 543 19.71 -14.65 -29.15
CA ALA A 543 18.89 -14.84 -30.36
C ALA A 543 19.19 -13.78 -31.42
N ARG A 544 18.92 -14.10 -32.68
CA ARG A 544 19.09 -13.19 -33.82
C ARG A 544 17.75 -12.99 -34.53
N ALA A 545 17.60 -11.87 -35.22
CA ALA A 545 16.47 -11.59 -36.08
C ALA A 545 16.94 -11.37 -37.52
N ASP A 546 16.12 -11.82 -38.49
CA ASP A 546 16.29 -11.39 -39.88
C ASP A 546 15.83 -9.93 -40.09
N GLU A 547 16.21 -9.35 -41.23
CA GLU A 547 15.91 -7.95 -41.53
C GLU A 547 14.40 -7.68 -41.57
N GLY A 548 13.60 -8.62 -42.09
CA GLY A 548 12.15 -8.48 -42.13
C GLY A 548 11.51 -8.48 -40.74
N ALA A 549 12.04 -9.27 -39.80
CA ALA A 549 11.59 -9.30 -38.41
C ALA A 549 11.92 -7.99 -37.68
N LEU A 550 13.10 -7.42 -37.93
CA LEU A 550 13.50 -6.13 -37.37
C LEU A 550 12.59 -5.01 -37.86
N THR A 551 12.31 -4.96 -39.17
CA THR A 551 11.37 -3.98 -39.75
C THR A 551 9.97 -4.15 -39.17
N ALA A 552 9.44 -5.38 -39.15
CA ALA A 552 8.11 -5.66 -38.61
C ALA A 552 7.99 -5.32 -37.11
N ALA A 553 9.02 -5.61 -36.32
CA ALA A 553 9.06 -5.24 -34.91
C ALA A 553 9.13 -3.73 -34.71
N GLY A 554 9.97 -3.02 -35.48
CA GLY A 554 10.06 -1.56 -35.43
C GLY A 554 8.73 -0.87 -35.75
N GLU A 555 8.08 -1.28 -36.84
CA GLU A 555 6.76 -0.77 -37.25
C GLU A 555 5.67 -1.09 -36.22
N LEU A 556 5.65 -2.32 -35.68
CA LEU A 556 4.72 -2.71 -34.63
C LEU A 556 4.89 -1.81 -33.40
N LEU A 557 6.12 -1.61 -32.94
CA LEU A 557 6.43 -0.88 -31.71
C LEU A 557 6.10 0.61 -31.82
N VAL A 558 6.35 1.25 -32.97
CA VAL A 558 5.92 2.64 -33.23
C VAL A 558 4.40 2.78 -33.14
N ARG A 559 3.67 1.79 -33.64
CA ARG A 559 2.20 1.81 -33.69
C ARG A 559 1.57 1.29 -32.39
N THR A 560 2.38 0.79 -31.45
CA THR A 560 1.89 0.22 -30.19
C THR A 560 1.73 1.33 -29.15
N PRO A 561 0.50 1.65 -28.71
CA PRO A 561 0.29 2.59 -27.61
C PRO A 561 0.81 2.00 -26.29
N PRO A 562 1.03 2.80 -25.23
CA PRO A 562 1.46 2.30 -23.93
C PRO A 562 0.63 1.11 -23.45
N VAL A 563 1.26 -0.06 -23.27
CA VAL A 563 0.60 -1.27 -22.79
C VAL A 563 0.95 -1.46 -21.32
N ARG A 564 -0.05 -1.47 -20.44
CA ARG A 564 0.14 -1.50 -18.97
C ARG A 564 1.02 -0.32 -18.51
N ASN A 565 2.21 -0.59 -17.96
CA ASN A 565 3.23 0.37 -17.54
C ASN A 565 4.45 0.42 -18.50
N LEU A 566 4.39 -0.29 -19.63
CA LEU A 566 5.46 -0.32 -20.63
C LEU A 566 5.30 0.87 -21.58
N ARG A 567 6.33 1.70 -21.67
CA ARG A 567 6.41 2.89 -22.52
C ARG A 567 7.75 2.92 -23.25
N ASN A 568 7.74 3.43 -24.48
CA ASN A 568 8.93 3.67 -25.29
C ASN A 568 9.90 2.48 -25.25
N ALA A 569 11.17 2.67 -24.88
CA ALA A 569 12.21 1.64 -24.97
C ALA A 569 11.86 0.30 -24.29
N ARG A 570 10.98 0.31 -23.28
CA ARG A 570 10.56 -0.91 -22.55
C ARG A 570 9.68 -1.84 -23.39
N LEU A 571 9.09 -1.37 -24.49
CA LEU A 571 8.25 -2.17 -25.38
C LEU A 571 9.09 -3.18 -26.18
N ALA A 572 10.31 -2.82 -26.57
CA ALA A 572 11.19 -3.68 -27.37
C ALA A 572 11.65 -4.95 -26.62
N PRO A 573 12.17 -4.88 -25.37
CA PRO A 573 12.50 -6.07 -24.58
C PRO A 573 11.29 -6.95 -24.26
N TYR A 574 10.11 -6.35 -24.09
CA TYR A 574 8.87 -7.09 -23.87
C TYR A 574 8.47 -7.91 -25.11
N LEU A 575 8.49 -7.27 -26.29
CA LEU A 575 8.26 -7.95 -27.57
C LEU A 575 9.29 -9.07 -27.77
N ALA A 576 10.57 -8.83 -27.48
CA ALA A 576 11.62 -9.84 -27.58
C ALA A 576 11.34 -11.06 -26.69
N GLY A 577 10.89 -10.84 -25.44
CA GLY A 577 10.49 -11.93 -24.55
C GLY A 577 9.30 -12.75 -25.08
N LEU A 578 8.27 -12.08 -25.62
CA LEU A 578 7.10 -12.76 -26.20
C LEU A 578 7.47 -13.61 -27.41
N VAL A 579 8.25 -13.03 -28.34
CA VAL A 579 8.64 -13.69 -29.57
C VAL A 579 9.58 -14.87 -29.28
N LEU A 580 10.50 -14.73 -28.34
CA LEU A 580 11.42 -15.82 -27.97
C LEU A 580 10.75 -17.01 -27.30
N ALA A 581 9.64 -16.81 -26.58
CA ALA A 581 8.86 -17.92 -26.06
C ALA A 581 8.32 -18.79 -27.20
N ALA A 582 7.74 -18.16 -28.23
CA ALA A 582 7.22 -18.87 -29.40
C ALA A 582 8.32 -19.52 -30.25
N VAL A 583 9.47 -18.85 -30.43
CA VAL A 583 10.61 -19.41 -31.17
C VAL A 583 11.22 -20.60 -30.44
N ARG A 584 11.34 -20.57 -29.11
CA ARG A 584 11.85 -21.69 -28.31
C ARG A 584 10.95 -22.94 -28.35
N GLU A 585 9.64 -22.78 -28.51
CA GLU A 585 8.72 -23.92 -28.65
C GLU A 585 8.89 -24.67 -29.98
N ARG A 586 9.40 -24.00 -31.03
CA ARG A 586 9.58 -24.58 -32.38
C ARG A 586 11.03 -24.91 -32.74
N THR A 587 12.00 -24.65 -31.86
CA THR A 587 13.43 -24.86 -32.11
C THR A 587 13.97 -25.96 -31.18
N GLU A 588 14.71 -26.92 -31.73
CA GLU A 588 15.29 -28.03 -30.96
C GLU A 588 16.39 -27.54 -29.99
N PRO A 589 16.60 -28.22 -28.84
CA PRO A 589 17.62 -27.82 -27.87
C PRO A 589 19.03 -27.83 -28.49
N GLY A 590 19.66 -26.65 -28.59
CA GLY A 590 21.03 -26.47 -29.10
C GLY A 590 21.14 -25.86 -30.50
N GLU A 591 20.02 -25.56 -31.17
CA GLU A 591 20.02 -24.78 -32.42
C GLU A 591 19.96 -23.26 -32.17
N ASP A 592 20.48 -22.48 -33.12
CA ASP A 592 20.48 -21.01 -33.07
C ASP A 592 19.03 -20.47 -33.10
N LEU A 593 18.69 -19.61 -32.14
CA LEU A 593 17.38 -18.98 -32.05
C LEU A 593 17.25 -17.85 -33.08
N LEU A 594 16.66 -18.15 -34.23
CA LEU A 594 16.40 -17.18 -35.30
C LEU A 594 14.92 -16.75 -35.33
N VAL A 595 14.71 -15.46 -35.10
CA VAL A 595 13.43 -14.76 -35.21
C VAL A 595 13.22 -14.30 -36.66
N THR A 596 12.06 -14.65 -37.21
CA THR A 596 11.62 -14.27 -38.55
C THR A 596 10.41 -13.34 -38.48
N SER A 597 10.05 -12.70 -39.60
CA SER A 597 8.91 -11.78 -39.65
C SER A 597 7.58 -12.45 -39.28
N ALA A 598 7.46 -13.77 -39.48
CA ALA A 598 6.28 -14.55 -39.10
C ALA A 598 6.13 -14.73 -37.59
N ASP A 599 7.21 -14.57 -36.82
CA ASP A 599 7.19 -14.68 -35.36
C ASP A 599 6.78 -13.36 -34.70
N ILE A 600 6.73 -12.25 -35.45
CA ILE A 600 6.30 -10.94 -34.93
C ILE A 600 4.76 -10.87 -34.93
N PRO A 601 4.12 -10.66 -33.77
CA PRO A 601 2.66 -10.59 -33.67
C PRO A 601 2.09 -9.35 -34.39
N ALA A 602 0.86 -9.45 -34.90
CA ALA A 602 0.19 -8.32 -35.56
C ALA A 602 -0.16 -7.18 -34.58
N SER A 603 -0.40 -7.49 -33.30
CA SER A 603 -0.51 -6.49 -32.24
C SER A 603 -0.07 -7.05 -30.87
N LEU A 604 0.53 -6.21 -30.02
CA LEU A 604 0.99 -6.58 -28.67
C LEU A 604 -0.16 -6.87 -27.66
N GLY A 605 -1.43 -6.68 -28.07
CA GLY A 605 -2.62 -6.88 -27.25
C GLY A 605 -3.37 -8.20 -27.50
N GLU A 606 -2.92 -9.04 -28.44
CA GLU A 606 -3.67 -10.23 -28.89
C GLU A 606 -3.39 -11.51 -28.08
N ALA A 607 -2.52 -11.47 -27.07
CA ALA A 607 -2.28 -12.59 -26.16
C ALA A 607 -3.42 -12.76 -25.11
N LYS A 608 -4.67 -12.83 -25.61
CA LYS A 608 -5.92 -13.42 -25.08
C LYS A 608 -7.11 -12.63 -25.64
N GLN A 609 -7.67 -13.03 -26.77
CA GLN A 609 -9.14 -13.06 -27.01
C GLN A 609 -9.49 -13.52 -28.42
N ALA A 610 -10.11 -14.69 -28.52
CA ALA A 610 -10.86 -15.16 -29.68
C ALA A 610 -12.38 -15.08 -29.40
N ALA A 611 -12.88 -13.93 -28.92
CA ALA A 611 -14.31 -13.71 -28.71
C ALA A 611 -14.77 -12.43 -29.42
N ASP A 612 -15.86 -12.55 -30.19
CA ASP A 612 -16.52 -11.45 -30.89
C ASP A 612 -17.18 -10.50 -29.87
N PRO A 613 -16.75 -9.22 -29.77
CA PRO A 613 -17.29 -8.28 -28.79
C PRO A 613 -18.78 -7.96 -29.01
N MET A 614 -19.32 -8.18 -30.22
CA MET A 614 -20.76 -8.06 -30.47
C MET A 614 -21.53 -9.23 -29.85
N ALA A 615 -20.98 -10.43 -29.89
CA ALA A 615 -21.54 -11.60 -29.23
C ALA A 615 -21.51 -11.43 -27.70
N GLU A 616 -20.42 -10.88 -27.14
CA GLU A 616 -20.33 -10.55 -25.71
C GLU A 616 -21.38 -9.51 -25.28
N LEU A 617 -21.61 -8.47 -26.08
CA LEU A 617 -22.65 -7.47 -25.82
C LEU A 617 -24.05 -8.12 -25.81
N ASN A 618 -24.33 -9.00 -26.77
CA ASN A 618 -25.62 -9.70 -26.86
C ASN A 618 -25.84 -10.67 -25.69
N ALA A 619 -24.77 -11.24 -25.14
CA ALA A 619 -24.81 -12.15 -24.00
C ALA A 619 -25.05 -11.45 -22.64
N LEU A 620 -24.92 -10.12 -22.55
CA LEU A 620 -25.25 -9.40 -21.31
C LEU A 620 -26.74 -9.53 -20.98
N THR A 621 -27.09 -9.77 -19.72
CA THR A 621 -28.48 -9.82 -19.26
C THR A 621 -29.20 -8.48 -19.47
N GLY A 622 -30.41 -8.53 -20.02
CA GLY A 622 -31.24 -7.34 -20.26
C GLY A 622 -30.64 -6.37 -21.28
N LEU A 623 -30.82 -5.06 -21.05
CA LEU A 623 -30.26 -3.98 -21.87
C LEU A 623 -30.63 -4.02 -23.37
N ASP A 624 -31.76 -4.62 -23.74
CA ASP A 624 -32.14 -4.81 -25.15
C ASP A 624 -32.17 -3.51 -25.96
N ALA A 625 -32.66 -2.43 -25.35
CA ALA A 625 -32.63 -1.11 -25.98
C ALA A 625 -31.20 -0.60 -26.25
N VAL A 626 -30.26 -0.86 -25.32
CA VAL A 626 -28.85 -0.46 -25.47
C VAL A 626 -28.17 -1.31 -26.55
N LYS A 627 -28.43 -2.63 -26.56
CA LYS A 627 -27.90 -3.56 -27.57
C LYS A 627 -28.32 -3.16 -28.97
N GLN A 628 -29.61 -2.87 -29.17
CA GLN A 628 -30.16 -2.43 -30.46
C GLN A 628 -29.54 -1.11 -30.94
N GLU A 629 -29.38 -0.13 -30.05
CA GLU A 629 -28.76 1.16 -30.40
C GLU A 629 -27.29 0.99 -30.80
N ILE A 630 -26.51 0.17 -30.07
CA ILE A 630 -25.10 -0.09 -30.41
C ILE A 630 -25.00 -0.87 -31.73
N GLU A 631 -25.89 -1.84 -31.96
CA GLU A 631 -25.94 -2.59 -33.21
C GLU A 631 -26.25 -1.66 -34.39
N LEU A 632 -27.19 -0.71 -34.23
CA LEU A 632 -27.51 0.29 -35.24
C LEU A 632 -26.32 1.20 -35.55
N VAL A 633 -25.59 1.66 -34.53
CA VAL A 633 -24.37 2.46 -34.72
C VAL A 633 -23.29 1.64 -35.44
N ALA A 634 -23.05 0.40 -35.01
CA ALA A 634 -22.08 -0.50 -35.62
C ALA A 634 -22.44 -0.85 -37.08
N ALA A 635 -23.73 -1.06 -37.39
CA ALA A 635 -24.21 -1.30 -38.74
C ALA A 635 -24.00 -0.08 -39.64
N ARG A 636 -24.26 1.13 -39.13
CA ARG A 636 -24.01 2.39 -39.86
C ARG A 636 -22.54 2.57 -40.21
N VAL A 637 -21.63 2.29 -39.28
CA VAL A 637 -20.18 2.32 -39.51
C VAL A 637 -19.78 1.31 -40.59
N ARG A 638 -20.24 0.05 -40.47
CA ARG A 638 -19.98 -1.02 -41.46
C ARG A 638 -20.44 -0.65 -42.86
N ALA A 639 -21.68 -0.16 -42.99
CA ALA A 639 -22.24 0.26 -44.28
C ALA A 639 -21.45 1.43 -44.88
N GLY A 640 -20.93 2.35 -44.04
CA GLY A 640 -20.05 3.42 -44.48
C GLY A 640 -18.72 2.91 -45.04
N SER A 641 -18.10 1.92 -44.36
CA SER A 641 -16.86 1.28 -44.86
C SER A 641 -17.08 0.59 -46.20
N LEU A 642 -18.10 -0.27 -46.30
CA LEU A 642 -18.42 -1.00 -47.53
C LEU A 642 -18.67 -0.06 -48.73
N ARG A 643 -19.28 1.11 -48.51
CA ARG A 643 -19.48 2.11 -49.57
C ARG A 643 -18.16 2.74 -50.04
N ARG A 644 -17.25 3.03 -49.11
CA ARG A 644 -15.91 3.56 -49.44
C ARG A 644 -15.08 2.51 -50.20
N ASP A 645 -15.11 1.26 -49.74
CA ASP A 645 -14.40 0.15 -50.39
C ASP A 645 -14.94 -0.10 -51.81
N ALA A 646 -16.23 0.16 -52.04
CA ALA A 646 -16.87 0.09 -53.36
C ALA A 646 -16.69 1.35 -54.22
N GLY A 647 -15.91 2.35 -53.77
CA GLY A 647 -15.68 3.60 -54.50
C GLY A 647 -16.90 4.51 -54.65
N LEU A 648 -17.97 4.28 -53.89
CA LEU A 648 -19.18 5.10 -53.89
C LEU A 648 -18.98 6.35 -53.04
N SER A 649 -19.61 7.46 -53.43
CA SER A 649 -19.57 8.70 -52.65
C SER A 649 -20.22 8.49 -51.28
N ALA A 650 -19.40 8.26 -50.26
CA ALA A 650 -19.85 8.13 -48.89
C ALA A 650 -20.10 9.53 -48.30
N ALA A 651 -21.19 9.68 -47.55
CA ALA A 651 -21.38 10.86 -46.70
C ALA A 651 -20.21 10.95 -45.68
N PRO A 652 -19.92 12.15 -45.14
CA PRO A 652 -18.88 12.33 -44.12
C PRO A 652 -19.05 11.33 -42.96
N PRO A 653 -17.96 10.86 -42.33
CA PRO A 653 -18.06 9.95 -41.19
C PRO A 653 -18.98 10.56 -40.12
N PRO A 654 -19.99 9.83 -39.62
CA PRO A 654 -20.85 10.34 -38.56
C PRO A 654 -20.03 10.60 -37.30
N ALA A 655 -20.41 11.61 -36.50
CA ALA A 655 -19.83 11.77 -35.16
C ALA A 655 -20.21 10.55 -34.30
N LEU A 656 -19.21 9.84 -33.79
CA LEU A 656 -19.37 8.60 -33.04
C LEU A 656 -19.37 8.80 -31.52
N HIS A 657 -19.24 10.03 -31.05
CA HIS A 657 -19.30 10.36 -29.63
C HIS A 657 -20.72 10.15 -29.08
N MET A 658 -20.83 9.67 -27.85
CA MET A 658 -22.09 9.20 -27.27
C MET A 658 -22.35 9.78 -25.89
N VAL A 659 -23.63 9.88 -25.53
CA VAL A 659 -24.07 10.21 -24.17
C VAL A 659 -24.69 8.95 -23.57
N PHE A 660 -24.18 8.49 -22.43
CA PHE A 660 -24.75 7.37 -21.68
C PHE A 660 -25.54 7.90 -20.48
N THR A 661 -26.85 7.69 -20.48
CA THR A 661 -27.73 8.11 -19.38
C THR A 661 -28.28 6.93 -18.61
N GLY A 662 -28.38 7.03 -17.28
CA GLY A 662 -29.04 6.01 -16.45
C GLY A 662 -28.47 5.92 -15.04
N ASN A 663 -29.17 5.25 -14.14
CA ASN A 663 -28.76 5.13 -12.73
C ASN A 663 -27.44 4.36 -12.55
N PRO A 664 -26.76 4.46 -11.39
CA PRO A 664 -25.57 3.69 -11.09
C PRO A 664 -25.81 2.18 -11.21
N GLY A 665 -24.78 1.45 -11.66
CA GLY A 665 -24.82 -0.01 -11.76
C GLY A 665 -25.66 -0.58 -12.91
N THR A 666 -26.08 0.23 -13.89
CA THR A 666 -26.79 -0.24 -15.10
C THR A 666 -25.87 -0.78 -16.22
N GLY A 667 -24.55 -0.79 -16.02
CA GLY A 667 -23.59 -1.40 -16.97
C GLY A 667 -22.90 -0.44 -17.95
N LYS A 668 -23.02 0.89 -17.78
CA LYS A 668 -22.42 1.92 -18.64
C LYS A 668 -20.93 1.68 -18.97
N THR A 669 -20.10 1.46 -17.95
CA THR A 669 -18.64 1.24 -18.12
C THR A 669 -18.33 -0.07 -18.83
N VAL A 670 -19.08 -1.13 -18.54
CA VAL A 670 -18.92 -2.45 -19.20
C VAL A 670 -19.21 -2.32 -20.69
N VAL A 671 -20.31 -1.66 -21.03
CA VAL A 671 -20.71 -1.43 -22.42
C VAL A 671 -19.74 -0.49 -23.15
N ALA A 672 -19.22 0.56 -22.49
CA ALA A 672 -18.20 1.45 -23.07
C ALA A 672 -16.93 0.68 -23.49
N ARG A 673 -16.51 -0.30 -22.68
CA ARG A 673 -15.37 -1.18 -22.98
C ARG A 673 -15.62 -2.07 -24.20
N LEU A 674 -16.84 -2.60 -24.33
CA LEU A 674 -17.24 -3.38 -25.50
C LEU A 674 -17.32 -2.52 -26.76
N VAL A 675 -17.87 -1.31 -26.67
CA VAL A 675 -17.91 -0.34 -27.78
C VAL A 675 -16.50 -0.05 -28.31
N ALA A 676 -15.51 0.13 -27.42
CA ALA A 676 -14.12 0.35 -27.82
C ALA A 676 -13.57 -0.80 -28.68
N ARG A 677 -13.82 -2.05 -28.27
CA ARG A 677 -13.42 -3.26 -29.01
C ARG A 677 -14.20 -3.44 -30.32
N ILE A 678 -15.51 -3.16 -30.31
CA ILE A 678 -16.35 -3.21 -31.52
C ILE A 678 -15.80 -2.23 -32.56
N PHE A 679 -15.55 -0.98 -32.17
CA PHE A 679 -15.05 0.04 -33.10
C PHE A 679 -13.62 -0.23 -33.59
N LYS A 680 -12.78 -0.86 -32.78
CA LYS A 680 -11.50 -1.40 -33.26
C LYS A 680 -11.70 -2.45 -34.34
N ASN A 681 -12.56 -3.45 -34.10
CA ASN A 681 -12.83 -4.52 -35.07
C ASN A 681 -13.46 -4.00 -36.37
N LEU A 682 -14.18 -2.87 -36.30
CA LEU A 682 -14.75 -2.20 -37.47
C LEU A 682 -13.77 -1.24 -38.18
N GLY A 683 -12.52 -1.14 -37.72
CA GLY A 683 -11.50 -0.28 -38.31
C GLY A 683 -11.72 1.21 -38.08
N VAL A 684 -12.53 1.58 -37.08
CA VAL A 684 -12.74 2.98 -36.66
C VAL A 684 -11.65 3.44 -35.71
N LEU A 685 -11.22 2.57 -34.79
CA LEU A 685 -10.23 2.88 -33.78
C LEU A 685 -8.98 2.03 -33.99
N SER A 686 -7.79 2.64 -33.86
CA SER A 686 -6.51 1.97 -34.06
C SER A 686 -6.18 0.95 -32.95
N SER A 687 -6.66 1.14 -31.72
CA SER A 687 -6.29 0.32 -30.55
C SER A 687 -7.47 -0.30 -29.79
N GLY A 688 -8.60 0.39 -29.68
CA GLY A 688 -9.82 -0.11 -29.00
C GLY A 688 -9.73 -0.21 -27.48
N HIS A 689 -8.81 0.50 -26.85
CA HIS A 689 -8.71 0.58 -25.38
C HIS A 689 -9.73 1.57 -24.79
N LEU A 690 -10.00 1.47 -23.49
CA LEU A 690 -10.89 2.37 -22.76
C LEU A 690 -10.10 3.17 -21.71
N VAL A 691 -10.22 4.49 -21.73
CA VAL A 691 -9.72 5.39 -20.69
C VAL A 691 -10.89 5.96 -19.91
N GLU A 692 -10.87 5.81 -18.58
CA GLU A 692 -11.91 6.34 -17.69
C GLU A 692 -11.42 7.62 -16.98
N ALA A 693 -12.24 8.66 -17.00
CA ALA A 693 -11.96 9.98 -16.45
C ALA A 693 -13.16 10.56 -15.70
N SER A 694 -12.88 11.45 -14.75
CA SER A 694 -13.87 12.25 -14.02
C SER A 694 -13.40 13.71 -13.97
N ARG A 695 -14.22 14.62 -13.42
CA ARG A 695 -13.84 16.03 -13.26
C ARG A 695 -12.47 16.24 -12.60
N ALA A 696 -12.10 15.39 -11.62
CA ALA A 696 -10.82 15.46 -10.95
C ALA A 696 -9.61 15.22 -11.86
N ARG A 697 -9.79 14.43 -12.93
CA ARG A 697 -8.75 14.16 -13.94
C ARG A 697 -8.69 15.23 -15.02
N LEU A 698 -9.78 15.94 -15.30
CA LEU A 698 -9.85 16.91 -16.39
C LEU A 698 -9.54 18.34 -15.92
N VAL A 699 -9.96 18.71 -14.72
CA VAL A 699 -9.88 20.10 -14.22
C VAL A 699 -8.62 20.31 -13.37
N GLY A 700 -7.91 21.42 -13.62
CA GLY A 700 -6.73 21.86 -12.89
C GLY A 700 -7.07 22.63 -11.63
N ARG A 701 -6.10 22.80 -10.72
CA ARG A 701 -6.29 23.54 -9.45
C ARG A 701 -6.10 25.05 -9.61
N TYR A 702 -5.37 25.47 -10.64
CA TYR A 702 -4.99 26.86 -10.90
C TYR A 702 -5.25 27.25 -12.37
N ILE A 703 -5.37 28.56 -12.63
CA ILE A 703 -5.56 29.13 -13.96
C ILE A 703 -4.51 28.58 -14.93
N GLY A 704 -4.93 28.08 -16.10
CA GLY A 704 -4.05 27.57 -17.15
C GLY A 704 -3.59 26.11 -16.99
N GLN A 705 -3.95 25.42 -15.90
CA GLN A 705 -3.64 23.99 -15.72
C GLN A 705 -4.71 23.05 -16.30
N THR A 706 -5.94 23.53 -16.47
CA THR A 706 -7.05 22.69 -16.92
C THR A 706 -6.88 22.23 -18.36
N ALA A 707 -6.46 23.14 -19.24
CA ALA A 707 -6.24 22.81 -20.64
C ALA A 707 -5.14 21.73 -20.86
N PRO A 708 -3.90 21.84 -20.32
CA PRO A 708 -2.90 20.79 -20.49
C PRO A 708 -3.31 19.45 -19.88
N LYS A 709 -3.98 19.46 -18.72
CA LYS A 709 -4.45 18.24 -18.06
C LYS A 709 -5.56 17.52 -18.84
N THR A 710 -6.49 18.29 -19.41
CA THR A 710 -7.52 17.76 -20.30
C THR A 710 -6.88 17.15 -21.55
N ARG A 711 -5.90 17.82 -22.16
CA ARG A 711 -5.16 17.28 -23.32
C ARG A 711 -4.44 15.99 -23.01
N GLU A 712 -3.79 15.87 -21.86
CA GLU A 712 -3.09 14.64 -21.47
C GLU A 712 -4.05 13.45 -21.39
N VAL A 713 -5.20 13.64 -20.74
CA VAL A 713 -6.24 12.60 -20.63
C VAL A 713 -6.79 12.23 -22.01
N VAL A 714 -7.08 13.22 -22.85
CA VAL A 714 -7.51 12.99 -24.24
C VAL A 714 -6.46 12.21 -25.02
N GLN A 715 -5.20 12.65 -24.98
CA GLN A 715 -4.10 12.05 -25.73
C GLN A 715 -3.90 10.58 -25.34
N SER A 716 -4.07 10.26 -24.05
CA SER A 716 -4.02 8.88 -23.56
C SER A 716 -5.14 7.99 -24.09
N ALA A 717 -6.23 8.57 -24.60
CA ALA A 717 -7.40 7.87 -25.11
C ALA A 717 -7.46 7.83 -26.65
N VAL A 718 -6.57 8.53 -27.35
CA VAL A 718 -6.46 8.48 -28.82
C VAL A 718 -6.12 7.05 -29.24
N GLY A 719 -6.83 6.55 -30.25
CA GLY A 719 -6.87 5.14 -30.65
C GLY A 719 -7.93 4.32 -29.93
N GLY A 720 -8.67 4.92 -28.99
CA GLY A 720 -9.59 4.24 -28.09
C GLY A 720 -10.86 5.04 -27.77
N VAL A 721 -11.46 4.72 -26.63
CA VAL A 721 -12.64 5.38 -26.08
C VAL A 721 -12.28 6.12 -24.80
N LEU A 722 -12.65 7.40 -24.70
CA LEU A 722 -12.60 8.17 -23.44
C LEU A 722 -13.99 8.20 -22.80
N LEU A 723 -14.16 7.54 -21.65
CA LEU A 723 -15.37 7.60 -20.85
C LEU A 723 -15.21 8.66 -19.74
N ILE A 724 -16.04 9.70 -19.78
CA ILE A 724 -16.11 10.72 -18.73
C ILE A 724 -17.36 10.45 -17.87
N ASP A 725 -17.16 9.94 -16.66
CA ASP A 725 -18.27 9.65 -15.74
C ASP A 725 -18.66 10.90 -14.92
N GLU A 726 -19.95 11.00 -14.60
CA GLU A 726 -20.61 12.18 -14.02
C GLU A 726 -20.21 13.49 -14.71
N ALA A 727 -20.23 13.50 -16.05
CA ALA A 727 -19.74 14.62 -16.86
C ALA A 727 -20.44 15.96 -16.57
N TYR A 728 -21.71 15.91 -16.10
CA TYR A 728 -22.46 17.10 -15.68
C TYR A 728 -21.75 17.91 -14.59
N SER A 729 -20.89 17.28 -13.78
CA SER A 729 -20.11 17.95 -12.74
C SER A 729 -19.18 19.04 -13.31
N LEU A 730 -18.82 18.99 -14.60
CA LEU A 730 -18.04 20.03 -15.29
C LEU A 730 -18.81 21.35 -15.48
N THR A 731 -20.13 21.35 -15.31
CA THR A 731 -21.00 22.53 -15.52
C THR A 731 -21.75 22.99 -14.26
N GLN A 732 -21.62 22.29 -13.14
CA GLN A 732 -22.48 22.49 -11.96
C GLN A 732 -21.87 23.36 -10.84
N SER A 733 -20.65 23.89 -10.96
CA SER A 733 -20.11 24.80 -9.92
C SER A 733 -20.51 26.26 -10.20
N ALA A 734 -21.13 26.91 -9.21
CA ALA A 734 -21.63 28.30 -9.31
C ALA A 734 -20.60 29.36 -8.87
N SER A 735 -19.33 28.99 -8.72
CA SER A 735 -18.26 29.90 -8.31
C SER A 735 -17.69 30.67 -9.51
N GLU A 736 -17.41 31.96 -9.36
CA GLU A 736 -16.77 32.80 -10.39
C GLU A 736 -15.38 32.31 -10.85
N ASN A 737 -14.78 31.35 -10.14
CA ASN A 737 -13.48 30.72 -10.45
C ASN A 737 -13.60 29.24 -10.91
N ASP A 738 -14.74 28.80 -11.50
CA ASP A 738 -14.84 27.42 -12.02
C ASP A 738 -14.10 27.26 -13.36
N TYR A 739 -13.14 26.32 -13.42
CA TYR A 739 -12.39 25.96 -14.63
C TYR A 739 -13.04 24.82 -15.45
N GLY A 740 -14.19 24.29 -15.04
CA GLY A 740 -14.96 23.30 -15.80
C GLY A 740 -15.27 23.70 -17.26
N PRO A 741 -15.65 24.95 -17.56
CA PRO A 741 -15.82 25.43 -18.93
C PRO A 741 -14.54 25.36 -19.78
N GLU A 742 -13.37 25.56 -19.19
CA GLU A 742 -12.07 25.45 -19.87
C GLU A 742 -11.80 24.00 -20.28
N ALA A 743 -12.11 23.03 -19.42
CA ALA A 743 -12.01 21.61 -19.75
C ALA A 743 -12.98 21.22 -20.88
N ILE A 744 -14.20 21.78 -20.89
CA ILE A 744 -15.18 21.55 -21.96
C ILE A 744 -14.68 22.12 -23.29
N ALA A 745 -14.11 23.32 -23.29
CA ALA A 745 -13.58 23.94 -24.49
C ALA A 745 -12.43 23.11 -25.10
N GLU A 746 -11.50 22.65 -24.26
CA GLU A 746 -10.39 21.80 -24.71
C GLU A 746 -10.89 20.42 -25.18
N LEU A 747 -11.88 19.83 -24.49
CA LEU A 747 -12.50 18.59 -24.92
C LEU A 747 -13.14 18.75 -26.30
N LEU A 748 -13.94 19.79 -26.53
CA LEU A 748 -14.59 20.04 -27.83
C LEU A 748 -13.58 20.19 -28.97
N LYS A 749 -12.44 20.85 -28.71
CA LYS A 749 -11.34 20.93 -29.67
C LYS A 749 -10.77 19.55 -29.98
N ALA A 750 -10.51 18.73 -28.96
CA ALA A 750 -10.05 17.36 -29.15
C ALA A 750 -11.02 16.46 -29.95
N LEU A 751 -12.34 16.65 -29.78
CA LEU A 751 -13.35 15.95 -30.58
C LEU A 751 -13.26 16.29 -32.08
N GLU A 752 -12.71 17.46 -32.42
CA GLU A 752 -12.42 17.84 -33.81
C GLU A 752 -11.10 17.27 -34.29
N ASP A 753 -10.04 17.49 -33.53
CA ASP A 753 -8.67 17.17 -33.92
C ASP A 753 -8.43 15.66 -34.06
N HIS A 754 -9.15 14.83 -33.28
CA HIS A 754 -8.98 13.37 -33.25
C HIS A 754 -10.22 12.60 -33.70
N ARG A 755 -11.13 13.22 -34.46
CA ARG A 755 -12.44 12.65 -34.85
C ARG A 755 -12.38 11.28 -35.55
N ASP A 756 -11.25 10.96 -36.19
CA ASP A 756 -11.08 9.74 -36.98
C ASP A 756 -10.44 8.59 -36.18
N ASP A 757 -9.99 8.84 -34.94
CA ASP A 757 -9.33 7.83 -34.10
C ASP A 757 -9.62 8.01 -32.60
N LEU A 758 -10.67 8.76 -32.21
CA LEU A 758 -11.08 8.95 -30.82
C LEU A 758 -12.60 8.93 -30.70
N VAL A 759 -13.12 8.18 -29.73
CA VAL A 759 -14.55 8.19 -29.38
C VAL A 759 -14.72 8.60 -27.92
N VAL A 760 -15.38 9.73 -27.67
CA VAL A 760 -15.70 10.17 -26.31
C VAL A 760 -17.11 9.75 -25.93
N ILE A 761 -17.26 9.19 -24.74
CA ILE A 761 -18.54 8.83 -24.12
C ILE A 761 -18.68 9.65 -22.84
N VAL A 762 -19.73 10.45 -22.72
CA VAL A 762 -20.06 11.18 -21.49
C VAL A 762 -21.19 10.48 -20.76
N ALA A 763 -21.02 10.19 -19.47
CA ALA A 763 -21.98 9.44 -18.68
C ALA A 763 -22.55 10.24 -17.50
N GLY A 764 -23.80 9.96 -17.14
CA GLY A 764 -24.44 10.56 -15.96
C GLY A 764 -25.95 10.28 -15.85
N TYR A 765 -26.60 10.98 -14.92
CA TYR A 765 -28.05 10.91 -14.75
C TYR A 765 -28.79 11.64 -15.86
N GLU A 766 -29.96 11.15 -16.23
CA GLU A 766 -30.73 11.61 -17.40
C GLU A 766 -31.00 13.13 -17.36
N SER A 767 -31.53 13.66 -16.27
CA SER A 767 -31.87 15.10 -16.18
C SER A 767 -30.65 16.02 -16.10
N GLU A 768 -29.56 15.53 -15.51
CA GLU A 768 -28.30 16.22 -15.31
C GLU A 768 -27.54 16.30 -16.64
N MET A 769 -27.54 15.21 -17.42
CA MET A 769 -26.95 15.17 -18.76
C MET A 769 -27.70 16.04 -19.75
N GLN A 770 -29.03 16.13 -19.66
CA GLN A 770 -29.80 17.10 -20.47
C GLN A 770 -29.37 18.54 -20.19
N ARG A 771 -29.17 18.89 -18.91
CA ARG A 771 -28.65 20.20 -18.52
C ARG A 771 -27.22 20.43 -19.02
N PHE A 772 -26.35 19.42 -18.89
CA PHE A 772 -24.97 19.46 -19.38
C PHE A 772 -24.89 19.72 -20.90
N LEU A 773 -25.69 19.02 -21.70
CA LEU A 773 -25.72 19.19 -23.15
C LEU A 773 -26.28 20.55 -23.57
N THR A 774 -27.24 21.08 -22.81
CA THR A 774 -27.83 22.41 -23.08
C THR A 774 -26.91 23.55 -22.66
N ALA A 775 -25.94 23.31 -21.78
CA ALA A 775 -25.02 24.33 -21.28
C ALA A 775 -24.08 24.90 -22.35
N ASN A 776 -23.79 24.13 -23.42
CA ASN A 776 -22.98 24.59 -24.53
C ASN A 776 -23.48 23.97 -25.86
N PRO A 777 -23.92 24.78 -26.85
CA PRO A 777 -24.36 24.28 -28.15
C PRO A 777 -23.35 23.36 -28.87
N GLY A 778 -22.05 23.56 -28.63
CA GLY A 778 -20.98 22.71 -29.14
C GLY A 778 -21.10 21.26 -28.68
N LEU A 779 -21.50 21.02 -27.42
CA LEU A 779 -21.71 19.67 -26.88
C LEU A 779 -22.87 18.96 -27.58
N ALA A 780 -24.02 19.63 -27.70
CA ALA A 780 -25.20 19.05 -28.36
C ALA A 780 -24.91 18.67 -29.83
N SER A 781 -24.07 19.45 -30.52
CA SER A 781 -23.70 19.17 -31.92
C SER A 781 -22.75 17.97 -32.08
N ARG A 782 -21.90 17.68 -31.09
CA ARG A 782 -20.86 16.64 -31.16
C ARG A 782 -21.24 15.32 -30.53
N PHE A 783 -22.29 15.30 -29.70
CA PHE A 783 -22.84 14.09 -29.12
C PHE A 783 -24.26 13.81 -29.64
N PRO A 784 -24.41 13.43 -30.94
CA PRO A 784 -25.72 13.21 -31.54
C PRO A 784 -26.43 11.94 -31.04
N THR A 785 -25.67 11.00 -30.49
CA THR A 785 -26.17 9.69 -30.06
C THR A 785 -26.32 9.68 -28.55
N SER A 786 -27.54 9.51 -28.04
CA SER A 786 -27.82 9.34 -26.62
C SER A 786 -28.40 7.96 -26.37
N ILE A 787 -27.73 7.18 -25.52
CA ILE A 787 -28.11 5.82 -25.16
C ILE A 787 -28.59 5.82 -23.70
N ARG A 788 -29.84 5.40 -23.51
CA ARG A 788 -30.46 5.29 -22.20
C ARG A 788 -30.32 3.87 -21.66
N PHE A 789 -29.72 3.76 -20.48
CA PHE A 789 -29.56 2.54 -19.72
C PHE A 789 -30.70 2.44 -18.70
N PRO A 790 -31.74 1.64 -18.95
CA PRO A 790 -32.83 1.45 -18.00
C PRO A 790 -32.35 0.74 -16.73
N ASP A 791 -33.11 0.90 -15.64
CA ASP A 791 -32.92 0.06 -14.46
C ASP A 791 -33.29 -1.39 -14.81
N PHE A 792 -32.55 -2.35 -14.22
CA PHE A 792 -32.87 -3.75 -14.38
C PHE A 792 -34.15 -4.10 -13.62
N THR A 793 -35.00 -4.88 -14.28
CA THR A 793 -36.18 -5.52 -13.70
C THR A 793 -35.78 -6.49 -12.59
N ASP A 794 -36.72 -6.85 -11.70
CA ASP A 794 -36.45 -7.85 -10.65
C ASP A 794 -35.93 -9.17 -11.25
N ALA A 795 -36.49 -9.60 -12.38
CA ALA A 795 -36.08 -10.83 -13.06
C ALA A 795 -34.64 -10.74 -13.58
N GLU A 796 -34.28 -9.65 -14.24
CA GLU A 796 -32.90 -9.42 -14.73
C GLU A 796 -31.90 -9.30 -13.57
N LEU A 797 -32.27 -8.69 -12.44
CA LEU A 797 -31.40 -8.62 -11.27
C LEU A 797 -31.15 -10.00 -10.64
N VAL A 798 -32.17 -10.85 -10.61
CA VAL A 798 -32.04 -12.25 -10.16
C VAL A 798 -31.14 -13.04 -11.11
N GLU A 799 -31.25 -12.81 -12.42
CA GLU A 799 -30.38 -13.43 -13.43
C GLU A 799 -28.93 -12.94 -13.27
N ILE A 800 -28.70 -11.64 -13.05
CA ILE A 800 -27.38 -11.07 -12.76
C ILE A 800 -26.78 -11.69 -11.49
N PHE A 801 -27.56 -11.81 -10.42
CA PHE A 801 -27.15 -12.46 -9.18
C PHE A 801 -26.75 -13.93 -9.43
N THR A 802 -27.55 -14.65 -10.23
CA THR A 802 -27.29 -16.04 -10.59
C THR A 802 -26.01 -16.20 -11.40
N GLY A 803 -25.78 -15.32 -12.38
CA GLY A 803 -24.54 -15.31 -13.17
C GLY A 803 -23.29 -15.01 -12.32
N GLN A 804 -23.42 -14.10 -11.34
CA GLN A 804 -22.33 -13.80 -10.40
C GLN A 804 -22.05 -14.97 -9.44
N ALA A 805 -23.10 -15.64 -8.96
CA ALA A 805 -22.99 -16.84 -8.13
C ALA A 805 -22.27 -17.96 -8.90
N ALA A 806 -22.67 -18.21 -10.15
CA ALA A 806 -22.04 -19.21 -11.01
C ALA A 806 -20.56 -18.89 -11.28
N ALA A 807 -20.21 -17.62 -11.53
CA ALA A 807 -18.82 -17.19 -11.68
C ALA A 807 -17.98 -17.36 -10.40
N ALA A 808 -18.62 -17.30 -9.24
CA ALA A 808 -18.02 -17.59 -7.94
C ALA A 808 -17.98 -19.09 -7.59
N GLY A 809 -18.46 -19.97 -8.48
CA GLY A 809 -18.48 -21.41 -8.29
C GLY A 809 -19.57 -21.92 -7.36
N VAL A 810 -20.65 -21.14 -7.13
CA VAL A 810 -21.79 -21.53 -6.29
C VAL A 810 -23.11 -21.49 -7.05
N GLU A 811 -24.04 -22.35 -6.67
CA GLU A 811 -25.34 -22.55 -7.30
C GLU A 811 -26.48 -22.19 -6.33
N PRO A 812 -27.23 -21.10 -6.61
CA PRO A 812 -28.37 -20.69 -5.79
C PRO A 812 -29.54 -21.66 -5.93
N SER A 813 -29.99 -22.19 -4.79
CA SER A 813 -31.23 -22.97 -4.71
C SER A 813 -32.46 -22.13 -5.09
N ALA A 814 -33.53 -22.79 -5.52
CA ALA A 814 -34.80 -22.11 -5.84
C ALA A 814 -35.35 -21.29 -4.65
N ALA A 815 -35.12 -21.75 -3.43
CA ALA A 815 -35.51 -21.02 -2.22
C ALA A 815 -34.65 -19.76 -1.99
N ALA A 816 -33.33 -19.83 -2.26
CA ALA A 816 -32.45 -18.67 -2.20
C ALA A 816 -32.86 -17.59 -3.21
N LEU A 817 -33.11 -17.97 -4.46
CA LEU A 817 -33.62 -17.05 -5.49
C LEU A 817 -35.00 -16.48 -5.12
N GLY A 818 -35.85 -17.29 -4.48
CA GLY A 818 -37.13 -16.85 -3.92
C GLY A 818 -36.97 -15.74 -2.87
N LYS A 819 -35.99 -15.88 -1.97
CA LYS A 819 -35.67 -14.86 -0.95
C LYS A 819 -35.09 -13.59 -1.58
N VAL A 820 -34.17 -13.70 -2.54
CA VAL A 820 -33.65 -12.54 -3.29
C VAL A 820 -34.79 -11.78 -3.99
N SER A 821 -35.72 -12.50 -4.62
CA SER A 821 -36.90 -11.91 -5.27
C SER A 821 -37.82 -11.19 -4.27
N GLU A 822 -37.98 -11.72 -3.05
CA GLU A 822 -38.76 -11.05 -2.00
C GLU A 822 -38.09 -9.75 -1.55
N LEU A 823 -36.78 -9.77 -1.34
CA LEU A 823 -36.02 -8.57 -0.95
C LEU A 823 -36.13 -7.46 -2.00
N LEU A 824 -36.05 -7.82 -3.28
CA LEU A 824 -36.23 -6.89 -4.39
C LEU A 824 -37.63 -6.26 -4.39
N ARG A 825 -38.68 -7.08 -4.20
CA ARG A 825 -40.08 -6.59 -4.12
C ARG A 825 -40.33 -5.64 -2.96
N ARG A 826 -39.64 -5.83 -1.84
CA ARG A 826 -39.77 -4.99 -0.63
C ARG A 826 -38.93 -3.70 -0.70
N SER A 827 -38.05 -3.57 -1.68
CA SER A 827 -37.13 -2.45 -1.79
C SER A 827 -37.68 -1.34 -2.69
N PRO A 828 -37.75 -0.07 -2.22
CA PRO A 828 -38.28 1.02 -3.02
C PRO A 828 -37.33 1.34 -4.18
N ARG A 829 -37.86 1.35 -5.41
CA ARG A 829 -37.16 1.75 -6.62
C ARG A 829 -37.04 3.28 -6.69
N VAL A 830 -36.09 3.85 -5.96
CA VAL A 830 -35.81 5.30 -5.93
C VAL A 830 -34.78 5.72 -6.96
N ARG A 831 -34.69 7.03 -7.19
CA ARG A 831 -33.73 7.72 -8.09
C ARG A 831 -32.30 7.63 -7.53
N SER A 832 -31.74 6.43 -7.48
CA SER A 832 -30.36 6.08 -7.09
C SER A 832 -30.17 4.56 -6.87
N PHE A 833 -31.15 3.72 -7.21
CA PHE A 833 -31.05 2.27 -7.02
C PHE A 833 -29.81 1.71 -7.73
N GLY A 834 -28.93 1.01 -6.99
CA GLY A 834 -27.60 0.63 -7.47
C GLY A 834 -27.55 -0.55 -8.46
N ASN A 835 -28.71 -1.10 -8.88
CA ASN A 835 -28.81 -2.09 -9.96
C ASN A 835 -27.85 -3.30 -9.79
N ALA A 836 -27.07 -3.65 -10.81
CA ALA A 836 -26.14 -4.79 -10.77
C ALA A 836 -25.07 -4.68 -9.67
N ARG A 837 -24.78 -3.45 -9.19
CA ARG A 837 -23.87 -3.22 -8.05
C ARG A 837 -24.48 -3.75 -6.75
N VAL A 838 -25.80 -3.60 -6.56
CA VAL A 838 -26.50 -4.16 -5.39
C VAL A 838 -26.46 -5.69 -5.44
N MET A 839 -26.68 -6.29 -6.61
CA MET A 839 -26.61 -7.75 -6.77
C MET A 839 -25.20 -8.30 -6.55
N ARG A 840 -24.16 -7.58 -6.99
CA ARG A 840 -22.77 -7.95 -6.71
C ARG A 840 -22.50 -8.01 -5.22
N ASN A 841 -22.83 -6.94 -4.51
CA ASN A 841 -22.63 -6.86 -3.06
C ASN A 841 -23.44 -7.95 -2.32
N LEU A 842 -24.68 -8.21 -2.78
CA LEU A 842 -25.52 -9.27 -2.23
C LEU A 842 -24.92 -10.65 -2.46
N CYS A 843 -24.38 -10.93 -3.66
CA CYS A 843 -23.73 -12.19 -4.02
C CYS A 843 -22.46 -12.42 -3.21
N GLU A 844 -21.57 -11.43 -3.13
CA GLU A 844 -20.34 -11.50 -2.31
C GLU A 844 -20.68 -11.83 -0.85
N ARG A 845 -21.74 -11.22 -0.31
CA ARG A 845 -22.21 -11.51 1.05
C ARG A 845 -22.82 -12.91 1.18
N ALA A 846 -23.60 -13.34 0.19
CA ALA A 846 -24.22 -14.65 0.20
C ALA A 846 -23.16 -15.76 0.15
N VAL A 847 -22.13 -15.61 -0.69
CA VAL A 847 -20.96 -16.51 -0.74
C VAL A 847 -20.25 -16.55 0.61
N ALA A 848 -20.05 -15.40 1.27
CA ALA A 848 -19.43 -15.37 2.60
C ALA A 848 -20.27 -16.09 3.67
N LEU A 849 -21.61 -15.99 3.61
CA LEU A 849 -22.50 -16.70 4.53
C LEU A 849 -22.54 -18.20 4.26
N GLN A 850 -22.53 -18.60 2.99
CA GLN A 850 -22.42 -19.99 2.57
C GLN A 850 -21.09 -20.62 3.00
N ALA A 851 -19.97 -19.91 2.82
CA ALA A 851 -18.67 -20.38 3.29
C ALA A 851 -18.69 -20.65 4.82
N ARG A 852 -19.37 -19.78 5.58
CA ARG A 852 -19.57 -19.98 7.04
C ARG A 852 -20.43 -21.22 7.34
N ARG A 853 -21.53 -21.44 6.61
CA ARG A 853 -22.40 -22.61 6.77
C ARG A 853 -21.65 -23.90 6.44
N VAL A 854 -20.95 -23.93 5.32
CA VAL A 854 -20.20 -25.11 4.84
C VAL A 854 -19.06 -25.47 5.79
N THR A 855 -18.32 -24.48 6.31
CA THR A 855 -17.27 -24.72 7.32
C THR A 855 -17.84 -25.37 8.60
N ALA A 856 -19.10 -25.10 8.94
CA ALA A 856 -19.75 -25.70 10.12
C ALA A 856 -20.18 -27.17 9.93
N LEU A 857 -20.18 -27.70 8.70
CA LEU A 857 -20.62 -29.08 8.42
C LEU A 857 -19.54 -30.15 8.71
N GLY A 858 -18.29 -29.76 8.98
CA GLY A 858 -17.18 -30.65 9.35
C GLY A 858 -16.62 -31.50 8.20
N ALA A 859 -17.48 -32.12 7.40
CA ALA A 859 -17.12 -32.88 6.19
C ALA A 859 -18.11 -32.57 5.06
N PRO A 860 -18.04 -31.36 4.45
CA PRO A 860 -18.97 -30.96 3.41
C PRO A 860 -18.74 -31.76 2.12
N SER A 861 -19.84 -32.17 1.48
CA SER A 861 -19.79 -32.78 0.15
C SER A 861 -19.51 -31.74 -0.94
N THR A 862 -19.20 -32.18 -2.16
CA THR A 862 -19.10 -31.30 -3.33
C THR A 862 -20.40 -30.51 -3.56
N ASP A 863 -21.54 -31.13 -3.28
CA ASP A 863 -22.85 -30.50 -3.42
C ASP A 863 -23.07 -29.44 -2.34
N ASP A 864 -22.57 -29.66 -1.12
CA ASP A 864 -22.62 -28.65 -0.04
C ASP A 864 -21.73 -27.43 -0.36
N LEU A 865 -20.55 -27.69 -0.94
CA LEU A 865 -19.59 -26.66 -1.36
C LEU A 865 -20.13 -25.79 -2.51
N ALA A 866 -20.95 -26.37 -3.39
CA ALA A 866 -21.58 -25.66 -4.50
C ALA A 866 -22.91 -25.00 -4.09
N ALA A 867 -23.68 -25.57 -3.16
CA ALA A 867 -25.04 -25.11 -2.89
C ALA A 867 -25.09 -23.78 -2.12
N LEU A 868 -25.92 -22.84 -2.59
CA LEU A 868 -26.27 -21.59 -1.92
C LEU A 868 -27.75 -21.63 -1.48
N GLY A 869 -27.99 -21.68 -0.16
CA GLY A 869 -29.31 -21.82 0.47
C GLY A 869 -30.00 -20.49 0.80
N PRO A 870 -31.31 -20.48 1.10
CA PRO A 870 -32.02 -19.27 1.54
C PRO A 870 -31.47 -18.66 2.84
N GLU A 871 -30.88 -19.48 3.71
CA GLU A 871 -30.18 -19.05 4.92
C GLU A 871 -28.89 -18.28 4.65
N ASP A 872 -28.31 -18.45 3.45
CA ASP A 872 -27.11 -17.74 3.02
C ASP A 872 -27.45 -16.37 2.42
N ILE A 873 -28.72 -16.10 2.11
CA ILE A 873 -29.16 -14.78 1.65
C ILE A 873 -29.47 -13.89 2.85
N PRO A 874 -28.82 -12.71 3.01
CA PRO A 874 -29.11 -11.79 4.11
C PRO A 874 -30.51 -11.19 4.02
N ASP A 875 -31.05 -10.69 5.14
CA ASP A 875 -32.44 -10.19 5.21
C ASP A 875 -32.66 -8.78 4.64
N VAL A 876 -31.59 -8.11 4.18
CA VAL A 876 -31.62 -6.78 3.55
C VAL A 876 -30.66 -6.72 2.36
N LEU A 877 -31.00 -5.92 1.34
CA LEU A 877 -30.18 -5.76 0.12
C LEU A 877 -28.88 -4.99 0.33
N SER A 878 -28.81 -4.08 1.32
CA SER A 878 -27.72 -3.10 1.44
C SER A 878 -26.50 -3.57 2.26
N GLY A 879 -26.48 -4.79 2.79
CA GLY A 879 -25.30 -5.36 3.44
C GLY A 879 -24.85 -4.73 4.78
N THR A 880 -25.39 -3.59 5.20
CA THR A 880 -25.14 -2.96 6.51
C THR A 880 -26.25 -3.29 7.50
N THR A 881 -26.28 -4.53 7.99
CA THR A 881 -26.96 -4.86 9.24
C THR A 881 -25.93 -5.38 10.22
N ARG A 882 -25.57 -4.53 11.19
CA ARG A 882 -25.17 -5.01 12.51
C ARG A 882 -26.39 -5.71 13.11
N ALA A 883 -26.16 -6.80 13.83
CA ALA A 883 -27.22 -7.49 14.56
C ALA A 883 -28.00 -6.48 15.44
N PRO A 884 -29.34 -6.54 15.51
CA PRO A 884 -30.09 -5.75 16.46
C PRO A 884 -29.53 -5.98 17.88
N SER A 885 -29.44 -4.92 18.69
CA SER A 885 -29.01 -5.06 20.09
C SER A 885 -29.91 -6.09 20.79
N VAL A 886 -29.28 -7.04 21.49
CA VAL A 886 -29.98 -8.06 22.29
C VAL A 886 -30.70 -7.43 23.49
N THR A 887 -30.33 -6.19 23.83
CA THR A 887 -30.82 -5.39 24.95
C THR A 887 -31.81 -4.30 24.50
N ASP A 888 -32.77 -3.99 25.38
CA ASP A 888 -33.76 -2.94 25.21
C ASP A 888 -33.11 -1.55 25.40
N PRO A 889 -32.96 -0.72 24.34
CA PRO A 889 -32.33 0.60 24.42
C PRO A 889 -33.07 1.57 25.35
N PHE A 890 -34.36 1.32 25.60
CA PHE A 890 -35.15 2.10 26.57
C PHE A 890 -34.70 1.81 28.00
N ALA A 891 -34.46 0.54 28.32
CA ALA A 891 -33.96 0.12 29.63
C ALA A 891 -32.52 0.63 29.85
N GLU A 892 -31.68 0.63 28.82
CA GLU A 892 -30.33 1.19 28.89
C GLU A 892 -30.33 2.70 29.13
N LEU A 893 -31.21 3.44 28.44
CA LEU A 893 -31.39 4.88 28.67
C LEU A 893 -31.83 5.16 30.11
N ASP A 894 -32.74 4.34 30.66
CA ASP A 894 -33.23 4.47 32.02
C ASP A 894 -32.14 4.17 33.06
N ALA A 895 -31.27 3.21 32.78
CA ALA A 895 -30.16 2.79 33.64
C ALA A 895 -28.99 3.80 33.72
N LEU A 896 -28.89 4.77 32.79
CA LEU A 896 -27.87 5.82 32.88
C LEU A 896 -28.01 6.61 34.20
N ILE A 897 -26.92 6.87 34.90
CA ILE A 897 -26.95 7.64 36.15
C ILE A 897 -27.23 9.12 35.82
N GLY A 898 -28.18 9.74 36.52
CA GLY A 898 -28.54 11.14 36.33
C GLY A 898 -29.16 11.44 34.96
N LEU A 899 -28.79 12.59 34.38
CA LEU A 899 -29.22 13.05 33.04
C LEU A 899 -30.75 13.16 32.85
N ASP A 900 -31.51 13.45 33.91
CA ASP A 900 -32.98 13.47 33.87
C ASP A 900 -33.56 14.39 32.78
N GLU A 901 -32.90 15.52 32.52
CA GLU A 901 -33.29 16.43 31.45
C GLU A 901 -33.08 15.82 30.06
N VAL A 902 -31.92 15.21 29.82
CA VAL A 902 -31.61 14.52 28.56
C VAL A 902 -32.55 13.34 28.34
N LYS A 903 -32.80 12.52 29.38
CA LYS A 903 -33.75 11.41 29.31
C LYS A 903 -35.15 11.90 28.92
N ARG A 904 -35.59 13.04 29.45
CA ARG A 904 -36.88 13.66 29.11
C ARG A 904 -36.94 14.11 27.65
N GLU A 905 -35.89 14.78 27.17
CA GLU A 905 -35.78 15.22 25.77
C GLU A 905 -35.77 14.04 24.79
N VAL A 906 -34.96 13.01 25.08
CA VAL A 906 -34.90 11.80 24.25
C VAL A 906 -36.25 11.08 24.24
N ARG A 907 -36.94 10.94 25.38
CA ARG A 907 -38.31 10.40 25.41
C ARG A 907 -39.29 11.25 24.60
N GLY A 908 -39.12 12.57 24.57
CA GLY A 908 -39.89 13.47 23.71
C GLY A 908 -39.69 13.16 22.22
N LEU A 909 -38.44 13.00 21.78
CA LEU A 909 -38.11 12.60 20.39
C LEU A 909 -38.72 11.25 20.02
N ILE A 910 -38.69 10.30 20.93
CA ILE A 910 -39.28 8.96 20.75
C ILE A 910 -40.81 9.05 20.66
N ALA A 911 -41.44 9.85 21.51
CA ALA A 911 -42.89 10.07 21.46
C ALA A 911 -43.32 10.72 20.13
N GLU A 912 -42.54 11.69 19.62
CA GLU A 912 -42.76 12.30 18.30
C GLU A 912 -42.64 11.26 17.17
N ALA A 913 -41.60 10.42 17.21
CA ALA A 913 -41.37 9.34 16.26
C ALA A 913 -42.54 8.34 16.23
N ARG A 914 -42.99 7.87 17.40
CA ARG A 914 -44.13 6.95 17.54
C ARG A 914 -45.43 7.60 17.05
N ALA A 915 -45.67 8.86 17.39
CA ALA A 915 -46.85 9.60 16.92
C ALA A 915 -46.86 9.75 15.39
N ALA A 916 -45.70 9.97 14.75
CA ALA A 916 -45.59 10.02 13.30
C ALA A 916 -45.87 8.66 12.63
N ASP A 917 -45.51 7.56 13.28
CA ASP A 917 -45.83 6.20 12.82
C ASP A 917 -47.32 5.89 12.93
N LEU A 918 -47.95 6.20 14.07
CA LEU A 918 -49.40 6.08 14.25
C LEU A 918 -50.19 6.89 13.21
N ARG A 919 -49.72 8.09 12.85
CA ARG A 919 -50.32 8.91 11.79
C ARG A 919 -50.20 8.27 10.40
N ARG A 920 -49.06 7.63 10.09
CA ARG A 920 -48.89 6.85 8.85
C ARG A 920 -49.89 5.69 8.78
N GLY A 921 -50.09 4.98 9.89
CA GLY A 921 -51.01 3.85 9.98
C GLY A 921 -52.46 4.18 9.65
N VAL A 922 -52.90 5.42 9.87
CA VAL A 922 -54.26 5.90 9.53
C VAL A 922 -54.33 6.69 8.21
N GLY A 923 -53.27 6.64 7.39
CA GLY A 923 -53.21 7.30 6.09
C GLY A 923 -53.09 8.84 6.14
N ALA A 924 -52.86 9.42 7.32
CA ALA A 924 -52.56 10.84 7.43
C ALA A 924 -51.13 11.09 6.96
N LYS A 925 -50.91 12.04 6.04
CA LYS A 925 -49.56 12.47 5.63
C LYS A 925 -48.85 13.07 6.85
N PRO A 926 -47.86 12.40 7.45
CA PRO A 926 -47.06 13.04 8.48
C PRO A 926 -46.21 14.10 7.80
N ALA A 927 -46.09 15.28 8.41
CA ALA A 927 -44.91 16.10 8.14
C ALA A 927 -43.69 15.23 8.49
N ALA A 928 -42.68 15.17 7.62
CA ALA A 928 -41.42 14.50 7.93
C ALA A 928 -40.52 15.54 8.63
N PRO A 929 -40.48 15.60 9.98
CA PRO A 929 -39.63 16.56 10.66
C PRO A 929 -38.16 16.22 10.39
N THR A 930 -37.32 17.25 10.33
CA THR A 930 -35.87 17.07 10.34
C THR A 930 -35.46 16.47 11.69
N ARG A 931 -34.66 15.40 11.63
CA ARG A 931 -34.27 14.60 12.81
C ARG A 931 -32.85 14.90 13.29
N HIS A 932 -32.12 15.74 12.59
CA HIS A 932 -30.76 16.13 12.95
C HIS A 932 -30.79 17.00 14.22
N MET A 933 -29.77 16.82 15.07
CA MET A 933 -29.76 17.42 16.39
C MET A 933 -28.35 17.86 16.83
N VAL A 934 -28.31 18.78 17.79
CA VAL A 934 -27.07 19.30 18.38
C VAL A 934 -27.00 18.94 19.85
N PHE A 935 -25.87 18.36 20.26
CA PHE A 935 -25.58 18.01 21.66
C PHE A 935 -24.57 19.00 22.24
N THR A 936 -24.96 19.72 23.29
CA THR A 936 -24.10 20.70 23.96
C THR A 936 -23.80 20.31 25.39
N GLY A 937 -22.53 20.35 25.80
CA GLY A 937 -22.15 20.15 27.21
C GLY A 937 -20.66 19.87 27.38
N ASN A 938 -20.17 19.92 28.61
CA ASN A 938 -18.76 19.67 28.93
C ASN A 938 -18.32 18.23 28.60
N PRO A 939 -17.01 17.92 28.51
CA PRO A 939 -16.51 16.58 28.19
C PRO A 939 -16.93 15.57 29.27
N GLY A 940 -17.15 14.32 28.87
CA GLY A 940 -17.50 13.24 29.80
C GLY A 940 -18.94 13.28 30.34
N THR A 941 -19.86 14.02 29.70
CA THR A 941 -21.30 14.10 30.03
C THR A 941 -22.17 13.04 29.32
N ALA A 942 -21.56 12.01 28.72
CA ALA A 942 -22.24 10.91 28.01
C ALA A 942 -22.96 11.25 26.69
N LYS A 943 -22.57 12.35 26.01
CA LYS A 943 -23.09 12.72 24.67
C LYS A 943 -23.02 11.57 23.65
N THR A 944 -21.85 10.94 23.51
CA THR A 944 -21.62 9.83 22.57
C THR A 944 -22.44 8.59 22.95
N THR A 945 -22.57 8.29 24.24
CA THR A 945 -23.38 7.17 24.75
C THR A 945 -24.86 7.36 24.39
N VAL A 946 -25.41 8.55 24.65
CA VAL A 946 -26.81 8.86 24.33
C VAL A 946 -27.05 8.88 22.81
N ALA A 947 -26.07 9.32 22.01
CA ALA A 947 -26.18 9.29 20.55
C ALA A 947 -26.35 7.86 20.00
N ARG A 948 -25.63 6.88 20.56
CA ARG A 948 -25.78 5.45 20.20
C ARG A 948 -27.18 4.95 20.54
N LEU A 949 -27.66 5.23 21.75
CA LEU A 949 -29.02 4.84 22.17
C LEU A 949 -30.10 5.46 21.28
N VAL A 950 -29.93 6.72 20.86
CA VAL A 950 -30.86 7.36 19.90
C VAL A 950 -30.83 6.65 18.55
N ALA A 951 -29.67 6.22 18.06
CA ALA A 951 -29.53 5.46 16.82
C ALA A 951 -30.27 4.12 16.89
N ASP A 952 -30.08 3.37 17.97
CA ASP A 952 -30.73 2.07 18.21
C ASP A 952 -32.25 2.22 18.31
N VAL A 953 -32.74 3.20 19.09
CA VAL A 953 -34.18 3.45 19.22
C VAL A 953 -34.80 3.85 17.88
N TYR A 954 -34.13 4.69 17.08
CA TYR A 954 -34.66 5.10 15.79
C TYR A 954 -34.71 3.95 14.79
N ALA A 955 -33.78 3.01 14.84
CA ALA A 955 -33.87 1.79 14.04
C ALA A 955 -35.02 0.88 14.49
N GLN A 956 -35.21 0.68 15.79
CA GLN A 956 -36.34 -0.09 16.32
C GLN A 956 -37.71 0.50 15.93
N LEU A 957 -37.79 1.82 15.81
CA LEU A 957 -39.00 2.53 15.36
C LEU A 957 -39.14 2.59 13.82
N GLY A 958 -38.25 1.93 13.07
CA GLY A 958 -38.27 1.91 11.61
C GLY A 958 -38.02 3.27 10.96
N LEU A 959 -37.33 4.18 11.68
CA LEU A 959 -36.93 5.50 11.16
C LEU A 959 -35.53 5.50 10.54
N LEU A 960 -34.72 4.49 10.85
CA LEU A 960 -33.40 4.24 10.29
C LEU A 960 -33.35 2.76 9.90
N SER A 961 -32.69 2.43 8.77
CA SER A 961 -32.67 1.07 8.24
C SER A 961 -31.78 0.10 9.03
N SER A 962 -30.82 0.58 9.85
CA SER A 962 -29.89 -0.28 10.60
C SER A 962 -29.45 0.24 11.98
N GLY A 963 -29.54 1.54 12.28
CA GLY A 963 -29.32 2.10 13.62
C GLY A 963 -27.87 2.15 14.09
N HIS A 964 -26.90 1.84 13.25
CA HIS A 964 -25.49 1.97 13.61
C HIS A 964 -25.08 3.45 13.73
N MET A 965 -24.00 3.71 14.46
CA MET A 965 -23.44 5.06 14.60
C MET A 965 -22.02 5.11 14.05
N VAL A 966 -21.75 6.10 13.21
CA VAL A 966 -20.41 6.43 12.71
C VAL A 966 -19.95 7.71 13.39
N GLU A 967 -18.86 7.63 14.15
CA GLU A 967 -18.20 8.78 14.74
C GLU A 967 -17.22 9.37 13.71
N ALA A 968 -17.26 10.70 13.53
CA ALA A 968 -16.35 11.41 12.65
C ALA A 968 -15.88 12.72 13.29
N SER A 969 -14.59 12.99 13.17
CA SER A 969 -13.93 14.22 13.61
C SER A 969 -13.58 15.10 12.41
N ARG A 970 -13.01 16.28 12.67
CA ARG A 970 -12.46 17.15 11.62
C ARG A 970 -11.45 16.42 10.72
N ALA A 971 -10.61 15.55 11.26
CA ALA A 971 -9.57 14.84 10.51
C ALA A 971 -10.16 13.81 9.51
N ASP A 972 -11.32 13.25 9.85
CA ASP A 972 -12.01 12.27 9.00
C ASP A 972 -12.74 12.93 7.84
N LEU A 973 -13.23 14.16 8.05
CA LEU A 973 -14.05 14.88 7.09
C LEU A 973 -13.25 15.81 6.18
N ILE A 974 -12.17 16.40 6.68
CA ILE A 974 -11.37 17.36 5.94
C ILE A 974 -10.13 16.68 5.36
N ALA A 975 -9.91 16.87 4.07
CA ALA A 975 -8.68 16.47 3.40
C ALA A 975 -7.64 17.59 3.48
N PRO A 976 -6.33 17.27 3.45
CA PRO A 976 -5.28 18.28 3.40
C PRO A 976 -5.26 19.10 2.10
N TYR A 977 -6.03 18.69 1.07
CA TYR A 977 -6.07 19.34 -0.25
C TYR A 977 -7.48 19.78 -0.67
N LEU A 978 -7.57 20.92 -1.35
CA LEU A 978 -8.81 21.49 -1.90
C LEU A 978 -9.50 20.54 -2.90
N GLY A 979 -10.81 20.33 -2.74
CA GLY A 979 -11.63 19.45 -3.60
C GLY A 979 -11.64 17.96 -3.21
N GLN A 980 -10.90 17.56 -2.17
CA GLN A 980 -10.95 16.19 -1.61
C GLN A 980 -11.80 16.10 -0.34
N THR A 981 -12.20 17.23 0.23
CA THR A 981 -13.07 17.31 1.40
C THR A 981 -14.46 16.77 1.09
N ALA A 982 -15.08 17.16 -0.04
CA ALA A 982 -16.39 16.66 -0.41
C ALA A 982 -16.47 15.12 -0.55
N PRO A 983 -15.52 14.42 -1.22
CA PRO A 983 -15.45 12.96 -1.22
C PRO A 983 -15.33 12.33 0.18
N ARG A 984 -14.54 12.91 1.09
CA ARG A 984 -14.41 12.39 2.46
C ARG A 984 -15.69 12.54 3.26
N VAL A 985 -16.37 13.69 3.14
CA VAL A 985 -17.69 13.90 3.76
C VAL A 985 -18.71 12.92 3.18
N ARG A 986 -18.73 12.69 1.86
CA ARG A 986 -19.58 11.68 1.23
C ARG A 986 -19.29 10.29 1.78
N ALA A 987 -18.02 9.88 1.83
CA ALA A 987 -17.65 8.57 2.37
C ALA A 987 -18.05 8.41 3.85
N ALA A 988 -17.93 9.46 4.66
CA ALA A 988 -18.39 9.44 6.05
C ALA A 988 -19.92 9.32 6.15
N VAL A 989 -20.66 10.03 5.30
CA VAL A 989 -22.13 9.92 5.23
C VAL A 989 -22.56 8.56 4.70
N GLU A 990 -21.96 8.05 3.63
CA GLU A 990 -22.23 6.74 3.03
C GLU A 990 -22.04 5.62 4.06
N ARG A 991 -20.98 5.70 4.86
CA ARG A 991 -20.77 4.77 5.99
C ARG A 991 -21.85 4.86 7.06
N ALA A 992 -22.52 6.01 7.19
CA ALA A 992 -23.54 6.28 8.19
C ALA A 992 -24.98 6.11 7.65
N LEU A 993 -25.17 5.76 6.38
CA LEU A 993 -26.49 5.57 5.78
C LEU A 993 -27.21 4.39 6.40
N GLY A 994 -28.44 4.62 6.83
CA GLY A 994 -29.18 3.69 7.66
C GLY A 994 -28.96 3.88 9.16
N GLY A 995 -28.16 4.88 9.56
CA GLY A 995 -27.70 5.08 10.92
C GLY A 995 -27.55 6.56 11.30
N VAL A 996 -26.66 6.80 12.27
CA VAL A 996 -26.32 8.13 12.79
C VAL A 996 -24.88 8.51 12.41
N LEU A 997 -24.69 9.71 11.87
CA LEU A 997 -23.37 10.34 11.75
C LEU A 997 -23.15 11.27 12.95
N PHE A 998 -22.28 10.87 13.88
CA PHE A 998 -21.95 11.64 15.07
C PHE A 998 -20.67 12.47 14.85
N LEU A 999 -20.80 13.80 14.87
CA LEU A 999 -19.72 14.75 14.67
C LEU A 999 -19.27 15.31 16.02
N ASP A 1000 -18.17 14.78 16.55
CA ASP A 1000 -17.60 15.32 17.79
C ASP A 1000 -16.77 16.58 17.54
N GLU A 1001 -16.85 17.54 18.47
CA GLU A 1001 -16.28 18.87 18.34
C GLU A 1001 -16.59 19.55 16.99
N ALA A 1002 -17.84 19.46 16.53
CA ALA A 1002 -18.26 19.88 15.19
C ALA A 1002 -17.95 21.35 14.86
N TYR A 1003 -17.83 22.22 15.88
CA TYR A 1003 -17.40 23.61 15.71
C TYR A 1003 -16.01 23.76 15.08
N ALA A 1004 -15.16 22.73 15.16
CA ALA A 1004 -13.86 22.69 14.49
C ALA A 1004 -13.99 22.74 12.97
N LEU A 1005 -15.14 22.38 12.39
CA LEU A 1005 -15.40 22.49 10.96
C LEU A 1005 -15.68 23.92 10.49
N ALA A 1006 -15.93 24.88 11.38
CA ALA A 1006 -16.26 26.26 10.97
C ALA A 1006 -15.06 27.22 10.92
N SER A 1007 -13.83 26.72 11.07
CA SER A 1007 -12.64 27.57 11.24
C SER A 1007 -11.99 28.05 9.93
N ASP A 1008 -12.15 27.35 8.82
CA ASP A 1008 -11.43 27.62 7.56
C ASP A 1008 -12.22 27.26 6.29
N ALA A 1009 -11.67 27.59 5.12
CA ALA A 1009 -12.32 27.38 3.81
C ALA A 1009 -12.63 25.89 3.53
N TYR A 1010 -11.73 24.99 3.94
CA TYR A 1010 -11.95 23.54 3.84
C TYR A 1010 -13.12 23.07 4.69
N GLY A 1011 -13.22 23.60 5.90
CA GLY A 1011 -14.35 23.34 6.78
C GLY A 1011 -15.69 23.84 6.21
N GLN A 1012 -15.70 24.98 5.50
CA GLN A 1012 -16.89 25.45 4.79
C GLN A 1012 -17.31 24.54 3.64
N GLU A 1013 -16.37 23.97 2.88
CA GLU A 1013 -16.65 22.94 1.86
C GLU A 1013 -17.27 21.68 2.50
N ALA A 1014 -16.73 21.26 3.65
CA ALA A 1014 -17.27 20.14 4.41
C ALA A 1014 -18.71 20.38 4.88
N ILE A 1015 -18.97 21.57 5.43
CA ILE A 1015 -20.30 22.00 5.89
C ILE A 1015 -21.29 22.06 4.73
N ALA A 1016 -20.90 22.66 3.60
CA ALA A 1016 -21.77 22.76 2.42
C ALA A 1016 -22.15 21.38 1.88
N THR A 1017 -21.16 20.48 1.77
CA THR A 1017 -21.37 19.10 1.33
C THR A 1017 -22.26 18.34 2.32
N LEU A 1018 -22.02 18.49 3.62
CA LEU A 1018 -22.82 17.84 4.66
C LEU A 1018 -24.29 18.29 4.61
N ILE A 1019 -24.55 19.60 4.46
CA ILE A 1019 -25.92 20.14 4.34
C ILE A 1019 -26.65 19.55 3.14
N GLN A 1020 -25.96 19.40 1.99
CA GLN A 1020 -26.53 18.78 0.80
C GLN A 1020 -26.93 17.32 1.09
N LEU A 1021 -26.01 16.53 1.65
CA LEU A 1021 -26.24 15.12 1.92
C LEU A 1021 -27.29 14.89 3.01
N MET A 1022 -27.39 15.78 4.00
CA MET A 1022 -28.46 15.77 5.00
C MET A 1022 -29.85 15.90 4.37
N GLU A 1023 -30.00 16.71 3.32
CA GLU A 1023 -31.27 16.84 2.59
C GLU A 1023 -31.53 15.62 1.69
N GLU A 1024 -30.50 15.14 1.00
CA GLU A 1024 -30.56 14.00 0.08
C GLU A 1024 -30.97 12.71 0.81
N TYR A 1025 -30.39 12.46 1.99
CA TYR A 1025 -30.59 11.24 2.77
C TYR A 1025 -31.48 11.43 4.00
N ARG A 1026 -32.31 12.48 4.04
CA ARG A 1026 -33.18 12.85 5.19
C ARG A 1026 -34.12 11.73 5.72
N GLY A 1027 -34.36 10.71 4.89
CA GLY A 1027 -35.22 9.58 5.20
C GLY A 1027 -34.51 8.43 5.91
N ASP A 1028 -33.18 8.38 5.86
CA ASP A 1028 -32.38 7.24 6.34
C ASP A 1028 -31.01 7.66 6.91
N LEU A 1029 -30.85 8.93 7.30
CA LEU A 1029 -29.64 9.48 7.91
C LEU A 1029 -30.00 10.46 9.03
N VAL A 1030 -29.34 10.33 10.18
CA VAL A 1030 -29.41 11.31 11.26
C VAL A 1030 -28.02 11.83 11.60
N VAL A 1031 -27.75 13.11 11.33
CA VAL A 1031 -26.53 13.78 11.80
C VAL A 1031 -26.73 14.35 13.21
N ILE A 1032 -25.80 14.02 14.12
CA ILE A 1032 -25.71 14.59 15.48
C ILE A 1032 -24.40 15.37 15.59
N ALA A 1033 -24.48 16.68 15.81
CA ALA A 1033 -23.30 17.52 16.01
C ALA A 1033 -23.09 17.82 17.49
N ALA A 1034 -21.93 17.50 18.04
CA ALA A 1034 -21.61 17.64 19.45
C ALA A 1034 -20.49 18.67 19.70
N GLY A 1035 -20.55 19.37 20.84
CA GLY A 1035 -19.50 20.28 21.26
C GLY A 1035 -19.82 21.10 22.50
N TYR A 1036 -18.97 22.08 22.80
CA TYR A 1036 -19.19 23.04 23.88
C TYR A 1036 -20.29 24.04 23.53
N GLU A 1037 -21.07 24.46 24.53
CA GLU A 1037 -22.29 25.24 24.30
C GLU A 1037 -22.04 26.57 23.57
N ARG A 1038 -21.02 27.32 23.98
CA ARG A 1038 -20.70 28.63 23.38
C ARG A 1038 -20.17 28.48 21.96
N GLU A 1039 -19.32 27.49 21.73
CA GLU A 1039 -18.68 27.19 20.46
C GLU A 1039 -19.70 26.66 19.44
N MET A 1040 -20.65 25.81 19.88
CA MET A 1040 -21.73 25.31 19.03
C MET A 1040 -22.73 26.41 18.65
N ARG A 1041 -23.02 27.38 19.53
CA ARG A 1041 -23.82 28.56 19.14
C ARG A 1041 -23.14 29.34 18.01
N ARG A 1042 -21.81 29.51 18.07
CA ARG A 1042 -21.04 30.18 17.01
C ARG A 1042 -21.02 29.37 15.72
N PHE A 1043 -20.87 28.04 15.80
CA PHE A 1043 -20.91 27.13 14.66
C PHE A 1043 -22.24 27.22 13.90
N LEU A 1044 -23.38 27.18 14.61
CA LEU A 1044 -24.70 27.27 13.99
C LEU A 1044 -24.94 28.66 13.37
N ALA A 1045 -24.48 29.73 14.02
CA ALA A 1045 -24.60 31.09 13.50
C ALA A 1045 -23.70 31.37 12.27
N ALA A 1046 -22.69 30.54 12.02
CA ALA A 1046 -21.76 30.72 10.91
C ALA A 1046 -22.41 30.43 9.54
N ASN A 1047 -23.50 29.65 9.50
CA ASN A 1047 -24.20 29.32 8.26
C ASN A 1047 -25.70 29.12 8.53
N SER A 1048 -26.55 29.93 7.88
CA SER A 1048 -28.01 29.86 8.02
C SER A 1048 -28.60 28.51 7.61
N GLY A 1049 -27.91 27.76 6.74
CA GLY A 1049 -28.23 26.37 6.41
C GLY A 1049 -28.15 25.46 7.62
N LEU A 1050 -27.13 25.57 8.47
CA LEU A 1050 -26.99 24.73 9.66
C LEU A 1050 -28.14 24.96 10.66
N GLU A 1051 -28.48 26.21 10.95
CA GLU A 1051 -29.51 26.53 11.95
C GLU A 1051 -30.89 25.97 11.55
N SER A 1052 -31.23 25.98 10.26
CA SER A 1052 -32.49 25.42 9.76
C SER A 1052 -32.52 23.88 9.72
N ARG A 1053 -31.37 23.21 9.56
CA ARG A 1053 -31.28 21.74 9.49
C ARG A 1053 -31.12 21.07 10.86
N PHE A 1054 -30.68 21.80 11.89
CA PHE A 1054 -30.52 21.30 13.27
C PHE A 1054 -31.52 21.95 14.24
N PRO A 1055 -32.83 21.65 14.16
CA PRO A 1055 -33.84 22.29 15.01
C PRO A 1055 -33.84 21.77 16.46
N LYS A 1056 -33.34 20.56 16.70
CA LYS A 1056 -33.34 19.92 18.02
C LYS A 1056 -32.00 20.18 18.71
N ARG A 1057 -32.05 20.66 19.96
CA ARG A 1057 -30.86 20.98 20.77
C ARG A 1057 -31.02 20.32 22.13
N ILE A 1058 -30.06 19.47 22.51
CA ILE A 1058 -30.08 18.75 23.79
C ILE A 1058 -28.87 19.21 24.61
N ALA A 1059 -29.14 19.75 25.79
CA ALA A 1059 -28.12 20.19 26.74
C ALA A 1059 -27.78 19.04 27.70
N PHE A 1060 -26.49 18.81 27.88
CA PHE A 1060 -25.92 17.80 28.77
C PHE A 1060 -25.24 18.50 29.96
N PRO A 1061 -25.94 18.64 31.10
CA PRO A 1061 -25.40 19.31 32.27
C PRO A 1061 -24.26 18.49 32.91
N ASP A 1062 -23.41 19.17 33.68
CA ASP A 1062 -22.42 18.49 34.52
C ASP A 1062 -23.10 17.63 35.59
N TYR A 1063 -22.57 16.43 35.84
CA TYR A 1063 -23.07 15.57 36.89
C TYR A 1063 -22.83 16.18 38.28
N THR A 1064 -23.79 15.97 39.17
CA THR A 1064 -23.67 16.31 40.59
C THR A 1064 -22.61 15.44 41.29
N ASP A 1065 -22.12 15.87 42.46
CA ASP A 1065 -21.14 15.09 43.22
C ASP A 1065 -21.66 13.70 43.61
N GLY A 1066 -22.98 13.56 43.81
CA GLY A 1066 -23.64 12.28 44.08
C GLY A 1066 -23.57 11.36 42.86
N GLU A 1067 -24.00 11.85 41.71
CA GLU A 1067 -23.99 11.11 40.44
C GLU A 1067 -22.56 10.73 40.01
N LEU A 1068 -21.56 11.61 40.19
CA LEU A 1068 -20.16 11.28 39.90
C LEU A 1068 -19.64 10.15 40.80
N ALA A 1069 -20.04 10.12 42.07
CA ALA A 1069 -19.67 9.05 42.98
C ALA A 1069 -20.31 7.71 42.59
N GLU A 1070 -21.57 7.73 42.15
CA GLU A 1070 -22.24 6.55 41.60
C GLU A 1070 -21.59 6.06 40.30
N ILE A 1071 -21.21 6.99 39.40
CA ILE A 1071 -20.49 6.67 38.17
C ILE A 1071 -19.15 6.01 38.48
N PHE A 1072 -18.38 6.54 39.44
CA PHE A 1072 -17.12 5.93 39.89
C PHE A 1072 -17.33 4.52 40.43
N GLN A 1073 -18.39 4.30 41.21
CA GLN A 1073 -18.73 2.98 41.73
C GLN A 1073 -19.08 1.99 40.62
N CYS A 1074 -19.87 2.40 39.62
CA CYS A 1074 -20.17 1.56 38.46
C CYS A 1074 -18.92 1.23 37.64
N LEU A 1075 -18.04 2.20 37.41
CA LEU A 1075 -16.78 1.98 36.70
C LEU A 1075 -15.87 0.99 37.47
N ALA A 1076 -15.72 1.17 38.78
CA ALA A 1076 -14.92 0.27 39.60
C ALA A 1076 -15.48 -1.16 39.60
N ALA A 1077 -16.79 -1.32 39.71
CA ALA A 1077 -17.44 -2.63 39.68
C ALA A 1077 -17.29 -3.32 38.32
N ALA A 1078 -17.34 -2.57 37.21
CA ALA A 1078 -17.14 -3.11 35.86
C ALA A 1078 -15.71 -3.64 35.65
N GLU A 1079 -14.72 -3.00 36.27
CA GLU A 1079 -13.31 -3.43 36.29
C GLU A 1079 -13.03 -4.52 37.36
N GLY A 1080 -14.06 -5.05 38.02
CA GLY A 1080 -13.93 -6.11 39.02
C GLY A 1080 -13.49 -5.65 40.42
N PHE A 1081 -13.47 -4.35 40.69
CA PHE A 1081 -13.10 -3.80 42.00
C PHE A 1081 -14.31 -3.57 42.91
N THR A 1082 -14.12 -3.85 44.19
CA THR A 1082 -15.03 -3.46 45.27
C THR A 1082 -14.51 -2.22 45.99
N LEU A 1083 -15.41 -1.35 46.44
CA LEU A 1083 -15.05 -0.12 47.15
C LEU A 1083 -15.16 -0.33 48.67
N ALA A 1084 -14.11 0.02 49.41
CA ALA A 1084 -14.18 0.06 50.86
C ALA A 1084 -15.21 1.12 51.35
N PRO A 1085 -15.83 0.94 52.54
CA PRO A 1085 -16.90 1.81 53.02
C PRO A 1085 -16.55 3.31 53.12
N ASP A 1086 -15.27 3.65 53.24
CA ASP A 1086 -14.76 5.01 53.38
C ASP A 1086 -14.44 5.70 52.04
N VAL A 1087 -14.37 4.96 50.93
CA VAL A 1087 -14.07 5.48 49.59
C VAL A 1087 -15.09 6.52 49.10
N PRO A 1088 -16.42 6.29 49.15
CA PRO A 1088 -17.39 7.27 48.67
C PRO A 1088 -17.30 8.60 49.43
N GLY A 1089 -17.01 8.56 50.73
CA GLY A 1089 -16.81 9.75 51.55
C GLY A 1089 -15.58 10.54 51.12
N ARG A 1090 -14.46 9.85 50.86
CA ARG A 1090 -13.22 10.45 50.35
C ARG A 1090 -13.40 11.04 48.95
N LEU A 1091 -14.08 10.34 48.06
CA LEU A 1091 -14.34 10.81 46.69
C LEU A 1091 -15.17 12.09 46.68
N ARG A 1092 -16.24 12.16 47.49
CA ARG A 1092 -17.05 13.39 47.64
C ARG A 1092 -16.23 14.56 48.18
N ALA A 1093 -15.30 14.32 49.11
CA ALA A 1093 -14.42 15.37 49.60
C ALA A 1093 -13.49 15.92 48.50
N LEU A 1094 -12.94 15.04 47.64
CA LEU A 1094 -12.12 15.44 46.50
C LEU A 1094 -12.92 16.23 45.46
N LEU A 1095 -14.15 15.80 45.16
CA LEU A 1095 -15.05 16.48 44.24
C LEU A 1095 -15.41 17.90 44.71
N ARG A 1096 -15.72 18.08 46.01
CA ARG A 1096 -16.00 19.41 46.59
C ARG A 1096 -14.83 20.39 46.47
N SER A 1097 -13.60 19.87 46.45
CA SER A 1097 -12.39 20.68 46.28
C SER A 1097 -12.02 20.96 44.81
N SER A 1098 -12.74 20.38 43.86
CA SER A 1098 -12.47 20.51 42.42
C SER A 1098 -13.21 21.70 41.81
N ALA A 1099 -12.49 22.56 41.07
CA ALA A 1099 -13.11 23.68 40.37
C ALA A 1099 -13.99 23.19 39.21
N ARG A 1100 -15.30 23.49 39.26
CA ARG A 1100 -16.25 23.26 38.17
C ARG A 1100 -16.20 24.44 37.20
N GLY A 1101 -15.53 24.24 36.06
CA GLY A 1101 -15.37 25.24 35.00
C GLY A 1101 -15.76 24.71 33.62
N PRO A 1102 -15.59 25.51 32.55
CA PRO A 1102 -16.02 25.19 31.17
C PRO A 1102 -15.37 23.96 30.52
N SER A 1103 -14.45 23.30 31.23
CA SER A 1103 -13.71 22.11 30.78
C SER A 1103 -13.72 21.01 31.85
N PHE A 1104 -14.71 21.03 32.74
CA PHE A 1104 -14.86 20.01 33.78
C PHE A 1104 -15.09 18.62 33.14
N GLY A 1105 -14.28 17.63 33.54
CA GLY A 1105 -14.17 16.35 32.83
C GLY A 1105 -15.26 15.32 33.13
N ASN A 1106 -16.13 15.53 34.12
CA ASN A 1106 -17.26 14.64 34.44
C ASN A 1106 -16.88 13.15 34.50
N GLY A 1107 -17.52 12.27 33.72
CA GLY A 1107 -17.20 10.84 33.66
C GLY A 1107 -15.77 10.55 33.22
N ARG A 1108 -15.15 11.42 32.40
CA ARG A 1108 -13.72 11.32 32.04
C ARG A 1108 -12.82 11.58 33.27
N LEU A 1109 -13.22 12.50 34.15
CA LEU A 1109 -12.54 12.69 35.43
C LEU A 1109 -12.66 11.44 36.31
N MET A 1110 -13.83 10.81 36.37
CA MET A 1110 -14.03 9.59 37.18
C MET A 1110 -13.20 8.42 36.68
N ARG A 1111 -13.12 8.23 35.36
CA ARG A 1111 -12.23 7.22 34.76
C ARG A 1111 -10.76 7.48 35.11
N ASN A 1112 -10.28 8.71 34.90
CA ASN A 1112 -8.90 9.07 35.24
C ASN A 1112 -8.60 8.89 36.74
N LEU A 1113 -9.56 9.18 37.62
CA LEU A 1113 -9.43 8.95 39.06
C LEU A 1113 -9.39 7.46 39.39
N LEU A 1114 -10.17 6.63 38.68
CA LEU A 1114 -10.16 5.18 38.85
C LEU A 1114 -8.83 4.59 38.42
N ASP A 1115 -8.31 4.96 37.25
CA ASP A 1115 -7.01 4.52 36.76
C ASP A 1115 -5.88 4.87 37.75
N ALA A 1116 -5.92 6.08 38.31
CA ALA A 1116 -4.97 6.53 39.33
C ALA A 1116 -5.13 5.78 40.66
N ALA A 1117 -6.36 5.42 41.03
CA ALA A 1117 -6.65 4.63 42.23
C ALA A 1117 -6.17 3.18 42.05
N ILE A 1118 -6.40 2.56 40.89
CA ILE A 1118 -5.89 1.23 40.55
C ILE A 1118 -4.36 1.22 40.58
N ALA A 1119 -3.70 2.21 39.98
CA ALA A 1119 -2.25 2.31 40.03
C ALA A 1119 -1.71 2.49 41.47
N SER A 1120 -2.41 3.26 42.31
CA SER A 1120 -2.04 3.44 43.72
C SER A 1120 -2.26 2.17 44.54
N GLN A 1121 -3.34 1.45 44.26
CA GLN A 1121 -3.67 0.18 44.89
C GLN A 1121 -2.65 -0.90 44.51
N ALA A 1122 -2.25 -0.97 43.22
CA ALA A 1122 -1.20 -1.85 42.75
C ALA A 1122 0.11 -1.64 43.52
N GLN A 1123 0.54 -0.38 43.70
CA GLN A 1123 1.71 -0.05 44.51
C GLN A 1123 1.57 -0.49 45.97
N ARG A 1124 0.37 -0.33 46.56
CA ARG A 1124 0.08 -0.72 47.95
C ARG A 1124 0.15 -2.25 48.13
N ILE A 1125 -0.45 -3.02 47.24
CA ILE A 1125 -0.52 -4.49 47.37
C ILE A 1125 0.81 -5.17 47.02
N THR A 1126 1.71 -4.52 46.29
CA THR A 1126 3.05 -5.05 45.95
C THR A 1126 4.16 -4.63 46.92
N ALA A 1127 3.86 -3.78 47.92
CA ALA A 1127 4.88 -3.20 48.81
C ALA A 1127 5.21 -4.06 50.05
N GLY A 1128 4.59 -5.23 50.24
CA GLY A 1128 4.77 -6.10 51.42
C GLY A 1128 4.55 -7.59 51.12
N ASP A 1129 4.40 -8.41 52.18
CA ASP A 1129 4.06 -9.84 52.07
C ASP A 1129 2.71 -10.06 51.37
N ARG A 1130 2.54 -11.26 50.78
CA ARG A 1130 1.40 -11.62 49.90
C ARG A 1130 0.05 -11.20 50.53
N PRO A 1131 -0.64 -10.19 49.96
CA PRO A 1131 -1.91 -9.70 50.48
C PRO A 1131 -3.01 -10.74 50.29
N ASP A 1132 -4.09 -10.62 51.06
CA ASP A 1132 -5.24 -11.51 50.93
C ASP A 1132 -6.03 -11.26 49.63
N ASP A 1133 -6.77 -12.27 49.15
CA ASP A 1133 -7.50 -12.21 47.88
C ASP A 1133 -8.59 -11.10 47.87
N ALA A 1134 -9.12 -10.74 49.04
CA ALA A 1134 -10.08 -9.66 49.17
C ALA A 1134 -9.42 -8.28 49.04
N GLU A 1135 -8.17 -8.14 49.47
CA GLU A 1135 -7.38 -6.91 49.43
C GLU A 1135 -6.88 -6.61 48.01
N ILE A 1136 -6.64 -7.65 47.20
CA ILE A 1136 -6.29 -7.53 45.77
C ILE A 1136 -7.44 -6.91 44.96
N THR A 1137 -8.69 -7.13 45.37
CA THR A 1137 -9.89 -6.65 44.64
C THR A 1137 -10.57 -5.46 45.32
N THR A 1138 -10.01 -4.90 46.39
CA THR A 1138 -10.60 -3.76 47.13
C THR A 1138 -9.81 -2.47 46.93
N LEU A 1139 -10.51 -1.41 46.50
CA LEU A 1139 -10.00 -0.02 46.53
C LEU A 1139 -10.31 0.63 47.87
N ARG A 1140 -9.32 1.28 48.49
CA ARG A 1140 -9.43 1.98 49.79
C ARG A 1140 -9.35 3.49 49.63
N ALA A 1141 -9.80 4.24 50.63
CA ALA A 1141 -9.72 5.72 50.59
C ALA A 1141 -8.28 6.24 50.41
N ALA A 1142 -7.27 5.50 50.86
CA ALA A 1142 -5.85 5.83 50.68
C ALA A 1142 -5.39 5.76 49.21
N ASP A 1143 -6.08 4.98 48.38
CA ASP A 1143 -5.74 4.83 46.96
C ASP A 1143 -6.21 6.06 46.14
N LEU A 1144 -7.14 6.87 46.67
CA LEU A 1144 -7.62 8.12 46.07
C LEU A 1144 -6.72 9.32 46.41
N ARG A 1145 -5.80 9.65 45.48
CA ARG A 1145 -4.89 10.79 45.60
C ARG A 1145 -5.54 12.12 45.16
N PRO A 1146 -5.13 13.27 45.72
CA PRO A 1146 -5.61 14.58 45.28
C PRO A 1146 -5.18 14.89 43.84
N VAL A 1147 -6.07 15.47 43.04
CA VAL A 1147 -5.74 15.93 41.68
C VAL A 1147 -5.00 17.26 41.77
N THR A 1148 -3.67 17.27 41.54
CA THR A 1148 -2.90 18.52 41.45
C THR A 1148 -2.96 19.10 40.02
N PRO A 1149 -2.84 20.44 39.85
CA PRO A 1149 -2.84 21.05 38.52
C PRO A 1149 -1.70 20.55 37.61
N GLU A 1150 -0.57 20.13 38.19
CA GLU A 1150 0.62 19.63 37.50
C GLU A 1150 0.38 18.29 36.77
N THR A 1151 -0.61 17.50 37.21
CA THR A 1151 -1.00 16.27 36.50
C THR A 1151 -1.67 16.55 35.14
N ARG A 1152 -2.06 17.81 34.86
CA ARG A 1152 -2.59 18.21 33.53
C ARG A 1152 -1.51 18.33 32.45
N SER A 1153 -0.23 18.46 32.81
CA SER A 1153 0.84 18.79 31.87
C SER A 1153 1.79 17.64 31.52
N LYS A 1154 1.88 16.58 32.33
CA LYS A 1154 2.88 15.50 32.12
C LYS A 1154 2.39 14.29 31.32
N ASN A 1155 1.09 14.16 31.08
CA ASN A 1155 0.52 13.02 30.34
C ASN A 1155 -0.01 13.38 28.93
N VAL A 1156 0.41 14.51 28.35
CA VAL A 1156 0.04 14.88 26.97
C VAL A 1156 1.08 14.37 25.93
N GLY A 1157 2.05 13.54 26.36
CA GLY A 1157 3.18 13.11 25.52
C GLY A 1157 3.38 11.61 25.39
N LEU A 1158 2.34 10.77 25.56
CA LEU A 1158 2.48 9.31 25.39
C LEU A 1158 1.46 8.66 24.45
N TYR A 1159 0.57 9.44 23.83
CA TYR A 1159 -0.21 9.02 22.68
C TYR A 1159 -0.49 10.23 21.79
N LEU A 1160 0.36 10.43 20.78
CA LEU A 1160 0.02 11.07 19.51
C LEU A 1160 0.71 10.28 18.40
#